data_AF-A0A849I366-F1
#
_entry.id   AF-A0A849I366-F1
#
_cell.length_a   1.000
_cell.length_b   1.000
_cell.length_c   1.000
_cell.angle_alpha   90.00
_cell.angle_beta   90.00
_cell.angle_gamma   90.00
#
_symmetry.space_group_name_H-M   'P 1'
#
loop_
_entity.id
_entity.type
_entity.pdbx_description
1 polymer ?
#
loop_
_entity_poly.entity_id
_entity_poly.type
_entity_poly.pdbx_seq_one_letter_code
_entity_poly.pdbx_strand_id
1 'polypeptide(L)'
;MSAALAGHQPGTRTFRDLGGRNEPPLPQWDKPRHGEPAHGFVVRLGALNRRPSVSVMLASHGLNGISLQPAECLAFATSFPIHGKDRLAHATPVVFPDRVEIMGQEVRRKHWQLLRRRFCPACLAEDAYHRAWWDLPSFARCPYHDVDLEWRDPSGRPLPWWSPSFTHGPTGNGILRFGIPRNTSPTPSFEAYLLGRLGAEDAIPVPLLDDLPTLGEAIELVEFMGRVVLGGTERRRPTVDATPGFELGTVMKAGYPVIAAGRDGVLEVLRGVADHRERAHAGRGRGASFGWIDQLREEEHSAHRKLVDELLLQVVVERGHFSTATSQAWRGGAEGWISVPRLAQELGITESRLRRISEKLGIHERQFGIARNRYRAFSPEQADLVRSTLRRLVGRDEGAALLGITRSCFDALVANGDIGVFCVLGRCGARHRFDPEEIARFSDGILRHAKRIDTAPPGSVRFGVLNRTCKSNPSRVLGPLVRSYGPMLVRVGDKLGDLLVAAPRRSLRTSEQTSAARAALAELPGLGRYQAATLYGDRVYVIDALCEKGEIEPVPSGRKAWRRLSAESVEAACQSWAPPTLYADLPQVAGRPIIPQLRRLGVRILELRLSDGSSTVAVDRASARKMLQLSCDPDAAAVESVRAFEAAFLRRLATGNEWSLAGRERGLSLRTGKGDLRATVVLDLGRDLIEISARSKRLDLPTRAEEWAVSREGTFIRLTRSLPAPAATSPSAWPAIQERILARLSEAKALLSLP
;
A
#
# COMPACT_ATOMS: atom_id res chain seq x y z
N MET A 1 29.63 51.00 -96.54
CA MET A 1 29.11 49.80 -95.86
C MET A 1 30.21 49.28 -94.92
N SER A 2 30.71 50.06 -93.95
CA SER A 2 30.21 50.34 -92.60
C SER A 2 29.08 49.50 -92.01
N ALA A 3 29.40 49.05 -90.78
CA ALA A 3 28.59 48.76 -89.60
C ALA A 3 28.32 47.27 -89.29
N ALA A 4 28.44 46.76 -88.07
CA ALA A 4 29.09 47.24 -86.85
C ALA A 4 29.08 46.10 -85.82
N LEU A 5 30.25 45.80 -85.26
CA LEU A 5 30.50 45.63 -83.82
C LEU A 5 29.26 45.76 -82.91
N ALA A 6 28.67 44.63 -82.51
CA ALA A 6 27.81 44.55 -81.34
C ALA A 6 28.64 44.02 -80.17
N GLY A 7 29.16 44.94 -79.36
CA GLY A 7 29.82 44.63 -78.11
C GLY A 7 28.89 43.85 -77.19
N HIS A 8 29.35 42.68 -76.75
CA HIS A 8 28.86 42.08 -75.52
C HIS A 8 29.31 42.98 -74.38
N GLN A 9 28.44 43.89 -73.95
CA GLN A 9 28.58 44.50 -72.64
C GLN A 9 28.51 43.35 -71.62
N PRO A 10 29.52 43.13 -70.76
CA PRO A 10 29.34 42.30 -69.59
C PRO A 10 28.27 43.00 -68.77
N GLY A 11 27.07 42.43 -68.76
CA GLY A 11 25.95 42.92 -67.97
C GLY A 11 26.47 43.19 -66.56
N THR A 12 26.43 44.46 -66.17
CA THR A 12 26.79 44.94 -64.86
C THR A 12 25.97 44.12 -63.88
N ARG A 13 26.61 43.14 -63.24
CA ARG A 13 26.01 42.39 -62.14
C ARG A 13 25.72 43.44 -61.08
N THR A 14 24.46 43.86 -61.00
CA THR A 14 24.01 44.78 -59.96
C THR A 14 24.07 44.02 -58.64
N PHE A 15 25.20 44.15 -57.96
CA PHE A 15 25.38 43.66 -56.61
C PHE A 15 24.58 44.55 -55.67
N ARG A 16 23.63 43.96 -54.94
CA ARG A 16 23.09 44.60 -53.75
C ARG A 16 24.15 44.45 -52.67
N ASP A 17 24.87 45.54 -52.46
CA ASP A 17 25.87 45.74 -51.42
C ASP A 17 25.31 45.34 -50.05
N LEU A 18 25.97 44.38 -49.39
CA LEU A 18 25.76 44.06 -47.99
C LEU A 18 26.56 45.05 -47.12
N GLY A 19 26.10 46.31 -47.04
CA GLY A 19 26.59 47.25 -46.03
C GLY A 19 27.28 48.53 -46.50
N GLY A 20 27.17 48.93 -47.77
CA GLY A 20 27.67 50.22 -48.26
C GLY A 20 29.18 50.26 -48.53
N ARG A 21 29.84 49.10 -48.64
CA ARG A 21 31.28 49.00 -48.90
C ARG A 21 31.46 48.43 -50.31
N ASN A 22 31.98 49.26 -51.22
CA ASN A 22 32.29 48.93 -52.63
C ASN A 22 33.39 47.84 -52.80
N GLU A 23 33.50 46.86 -51.89
CA GLU A 23 34.40 45.72 -52.07
C GLU A 23 33.78 44.73 -53.07
N PRO A 24 34.51 44.34 -54.13
CA PRO A 24 34.00 43.36 -55.07
C PRO A 24 33.80 42.01 -54.34
N PRO A 25 32.71 41.29 -54.63
CA PRO A 25 32.48 39.96 -54.07
C PRO A 25 33.66 39.06 -54.42
N LEU A 26 33.96 38.12 -53.52
CA LEU A 26 35.02 37.12 -53.70
C LEU A 26 34.95 36.53 -55.12
N PRO A 27 36.04 36.51 -55.90
CA PRO A 27 36.01 36.23 -57.34
C PRO A 27 35.60 34.79 -57.69
N GLN A 28 35.74 33.84 -56.75
CA GLN A 28 35.41 32.44 -56.97
C GLN A 28 34.36 31.97 -55.97
N TRP A 29 33.30 31.33 -56.46
CA TRP A 29 32.31 30.62 -55.66
C TRP A 29 31.85 29.38 -56.43
N ASP A 30 31.27 28.43 -55.70
CA ASP A 30 30.76 27.17 -56.24
C ASP A 30 29.38 26.87 -55.62
N LYS A 31 28.66 25.87 -56.12
CA LYS A 31 27.38 25.43 -55.56
C LYS A 31 27.57 24.76 -54.18
N PRO A 32 26.63 24.95 -53.24
CA PRO A 32 26.59 24.17 -52.00
C PRO A 32 26.54 22.66 -52.26
N ARG A 33 27.19 21.89 -51.38
CA ARG A 33 27.16 20.42 -51.38
C ARG A 33 25.98 19.90 -50.54
N HIS A 34 25.70 18.60 -50.65
CA HIS A 34 24.61 17.96 -49.91
C HIS A 34 24.85 18.04 -48.40
N GLY A 35 23.87 18.58 -47.66
CA GLY A 35 23.99 18.79 -46.22
C GLY A 35 25.08 19.79 -45.79
N GLU A 36 25.61 20.62 -46.70
CA GLU A 36 26.61 21.64 -46.35
C GLU A 36 25.91 22.85 -45.71
N PRO A 37 26.22 23.21 -44.45
CA PRO A 37 25.67 24.40 -43.80
C PRO A 37 26.44 25.66 -44.22
N ALA A 38 25.83 26.84 -44.04
CA ALA A 38 26.41 28.11 -44.46
C ALA A 38 27.80 28.39 -43.87
N HIS A 39 28.02 28.08 -42.59
CA HIS A 39 29.34 28.28 -41.97
C HIS A 39 30.40 27.34 -42.58
N GLY A 40 30.02 26.12 -43.00
CA GLY A 40 30.90 25.21 -43.75
C GLY A 40 31.21 25.71 -45.16
N PHE A 41 30.17 26.19 -45.85
CA PHE A 41 30.28 26.80 -47.18
C PHE A 41 31.21 28.02 -47.18
N VAL A 42 31.09 28.89 -46.17
CA VAL A 42 31.93 30.08 -46.01
C VAL A 42 33.40 29.71 -45.80
N VAL A 43 33.69 28.65 -45.03
CA VAL A 43 35.06 28.16 -44.90
C VAL A 43 35.61 27.68 -46.24
N ARG A 44 34.82 26.88 -46.98
CA ARG A 44 35.20 26.40 -48.31
C ARG A 44 35.40 27.56 -49.29
N LEU A 45 34.58 28.61 -49.20
CA LEU A 45 34.72 29.84 -49.97
C LEU A 45 36.05 30.56 -49.68
N GLY A 46 36.48 30.58 -48.41
CA GLY A 46 37.79 31.06 -48.01
C GLY A 46 38.93 30.29 -48.68
N ALA A 47 38.85 28.96 -48.72
CA ALA A 47 39.82 28.12 -49.42
C ALA A 47 39.84 28.36 -50.94
N LEU A 48 38.67 28.41 -51.58
CA LEU A 48 38.55 28.68 -53.03
C LEU A 48 39.22 30.00 -53.41
N ASN A 49 39.06 31.03 -52.58
CA ASN A 49 39.65 32.34 -52.80
C ASN A 49 41.05 32.50 -52.18
N ARG A 50 41.70 31.39 -51.80
CA ARG A 50 43.07 31.36 -51.23
C ARG A 50 43.27 32.35 -50.08
N ARG A 51 42.23 32.56 -49.26
CA ARG A 51 42.33 33.42 -48.08
C ARG A 51 43.09 32.68 -46.99
N PRO A 52 44.04 33.32 -46.28
CA PRO A 52 44.79 32.66 -45.21
C PRO A 52 43.94 32.42 -43.95
N SER A 53 42.85 33.17 -43.78
CA SER A 53 41.96 33.07 -42.63
C SER A 53 40.53 33.47 -43.03
N VAL A 54 39.57 32.63 -42.66
CA VAL A 54 38.13 32.89 -42.82
C VAL A 54 37.71 34.05 -41.92
N SER A 55 38.31 34.18 -40.72
CA SER A 55 38.03 35.29 -39.82
C SER A 55 38.41 36.64 -40.43
N VAL A 56 39.60 36.72 -41.03
CA VAL A 56 40.05 37.95 -41.71
C VAL A 56 39.18 38.26 -42.92
N MET A 57 38.79 37.22 -43.68
CA MET A 57 37.87 37.37 -44.80
C MET A 57 36.51 37.90 -44.36
N LEU A 58 35.91 37.35 -43.31
CA LEU A 58 34.62 37.81 -42.78
C LEU A 58 34.72 39.24 -42.23
N ALA A 59 35.79 39.55 -41.48
CA ALA A 59 36.01 40.88 -40.93
C ALA A 59 36.18 41.96 -42.00
N SER A 60 36.83 41.67 -43.13
CA SER A 60 36.95 42.64 -44.24
C SER A 60 35.57 43.00 -44.82
N HIS A 61 34.64 42.04 -44.81
CA HIS A 61 33.26 42.23 -45.24
C HIS A 61 32.32 42.72 -44.11
N GLY A 62 32.87 43.19 -42.99
CA GLY A 62 32.10 43.76 -41.88
C GLY A 62 31.36 42.73 -41.01
N LEU A 63 31.73 41.45 -41.09
CA LEU A 63 31.11 40.35 -40.35
C LEU A 63 31.97 39.91 -39.16
N ASN A 64 31.37 39.20 -38.20
CA ASN A 64 32.10 38.65 -37.06
C ASN A 64 33.01 37.48 -37.47
N GLY A 65 34.28 37.79 -37.70
CA GLY A 65 35.30 36.78 -38.00
C GLY A 65 35.70 35.91 -36.82
N ILE A 66 35.49 36.34 -35.56
CA ILE A 66 36.00 35.63 -34.38
C ILE A 66 35.12 34.42 -34.04
N SER A 67 33.81 34.58 -34.15
CA SER A 67 32.83 33.54 -33.84
C SER A 67 31.83 33.43 -34.98
N LEU A 68 31.98 32.40 -35.82
CA LEU A 68 31.08 32.17 -36.94
C LEU A 68 29.65 31.99 -36.43
N GLN A 69 28.78 32.93 -36.81
CA GLN A 69 27.34 32.81 -36.56
C GLN A 69 26.69 32.18 -37.80
N PRO A 70 25.96 31.04 -37.68
CA PRO A 70 25.32 30.39 -38.82
C PRO A 70 24.41 31.33 -39.63
N ALA A 71 23.62 32.17 -38.96
CA ALA A 71 22.71 33.13 -39.61
C ALA A 71 23.48 34.20 -40.40
N GLU A 72 24.56 34.74 -39.84
CA GLU A 72 25.42 35.71 -40.50
C GLU A 72 26.14 35.09 -41.71
N CYS A 73 26.65 33.87 -41.55
CA CYS A 73 27.25 33.11 -42.65
C CYS A 73 26.23 32.83 -43.76
N LEU A 74 24.97 32.57 -43.43
CA LEU A 74 23.90 32.35 -44.42
C LEU A 74 23.57 33.64 -45.17
N ALA A 75 23.41 34.76 -44.46
CA ALA A 75 23.20 36.06 -45.09
C ALA A 75 24.35 36.41 -46.05
N PHE A 76 25.60 36.16 -45.62
CA PHE A 76 26.78 36.35 -46.45
C PHE A 76 26.77 35.42 -47.69
N ALA A 77 26.59 34.12 -47.50
CA ALA A 77 26.59 33.14 -48.59
C ALA A 77 25.45 33.37 -49.60
N THR A 78 24.28 33.81 -49.13
CA THR A 78 23.11 34.08 -49.98
C THR A 78 23.21 35.39 -50.77
N SER A 79 24.17 36.27 -50.45
CA SER A 79 24.47 37.45 -51.29
C SER A 79 25.12 37.10 -52.62
N PHE A 80 25.82 35.96 -52.69
CA PHE A 80 26.43 35.48 -53.91
C PHE A 80 25.38 34.94 -54.89
N PRO A 81 25.60 35.04 -56.21
CA PRO A 81 24.73 34.47 -57.23
C PRO A 81 24.99 32.95 -57.36
N ILE A 82 24.81 32.20 -56.27
CA ILE A 82 24.95 30.74 -56.21
C ILE A 82 23.61 30.04 -56.41
N HIS A 83 23.63 28.87 -57.06
CA HIS A 83 22.49 27.96 -57.11
C HIS A 83 22.39 27.16 -55.80
N GLY A 84 21.17 26.69 -55.45
CA GLY A 84 20.97 25.82 -54.29
C GLY A 84 20.92 26.54 -52.94
N LYS A 85 20.57 27.84 -52.91
CA LYS A 85 20.41 28.63 -51.67
C LYS A 85 19.43 27.98 -50.69
N ASP A 86 18.34 27.38 -51.18
CA ASP A 86 17.34 26.73 -50.33
C ASP A 86 17.92 25.52 -49.59
N ARG A 87 18.76 24.72 -50.28
CA ARG A 87 19.47 23.59 -49.65
C ARG A 87 20.46 24.06 -48.59
N LEU A 88 21.19 25.13 -48.90
CA LEU A 88 22.13 25.76 -47.96
C LEU A 88 21.40 26.30 -46.72
N ALA A 89 20.28 27.00 -46.92
CA ALA A 89 19.44 27.52 -45.84
C ALA A 89 18.88 26.37 -44.98
N HIS A 90 18.36 25.33 -45.62
CA HIS A 90 17.82 24.15 -44.93
C HIS A 90 18.88 23.40 -44.08
N ALA A 91 20.11 23.28 -44.60
CA ALA A 91 21.22 22.66 -43.86
C ALA A 91 21.81 23.57 -42.78
N THR A 92 21.52 24.88 -42.79
CA THR A 92 22.09 25.83 -41.83
C THR A 92 21.27 25.84 -40.54
N PRO A 93 21.89 25.66 -39.36
CA PRO A 93 21.16 25.66 -38.11
C PRO A 93 20.63 27.06 -37.74
N VAL A 94 19.39 27.12 -37.27
CA VAL A 94 18.77 28.29 -36.65
C VAL A 94 18.91 28.14 -35.13
N VAL A 95 19.63 29.06 -34.50
CA VAL A 95 20.02 28.96 -33.09
C VAL A 95 19.12 29.84 -32.24
N PHE A 96 18.38 29.23 -31.31
CA PHE A 96 17.62 29.89 -30.26
C PHE A 96 18.36 29.78 -28.91
N PRO A 97 17.91 30.48 -27.84
CA PRO A 97 18.57 30.39 -26.54
C PRO A 97 18.62 28.97 -25.94
N ASP A 98 17.56 28.18 -26.12
CA ASP A 98 17.36 26.87 -25.50
C ASP A 98 17.35 25.68 -26.48
N ARG A 99 17.13 25.96 -27.77
CA ARG A 99 17.05 24.95 -28.84
C ARG A 99 17.77 25.37 -30.11
N VAL A 100 17.97 24.41 -31.01
CA VAL A 100 18.51 24.62 -32.36
C VAL A 100 17.65 23.84 -33.34
N GLU A 101 17.24 24.51 -34.42
CA GLU A 101 16.55 23.85 -35.54
C GLU A 101 17.57 23.60 -36.66
N ILE A 102 17.65 22.38 -37.15
CA ILE A 102 18.60 21.95 -38.18
C ILE A 102 17.91 20.95 -39.12
N MET A 103 17.88 21.24 -40.42
CA MET A 103 17.23 20.40 -41.42
C MET A 103 15.78 20.00 -41.05
N GLY A 104 15.02 20.95 -40.50
CA GLY A 104 13.62 20.73 -40.08
C GLY A 104 13.45 19.92 -38.79
N GLN A 105 14.54 19.57 -38.10
CA GLN A 105 14.51 18.88 -36.81
C GLN A 105 14.93 19.82 -35.67
N GLU A 106 14.26 19.70 -34.54
CA GLU A 106 14.61 20.42 -33.31
C GLU A 106 15.54 19.58 -32.43
N VAL A 107 16.62 20.19 -31.93
CA VAL A 107 17.49 19.64 -30.88
C VAL A 107 17.70 20.64 -29.75
N ARG A 108 17.96 20.15 -28.54
CA ARG A 108 18.33 21.03 -27.41
C ARG A 108 19.68 21.71 -27.67
N ARG A 109 19.86 22.91 -27.13
CA ARG A 109 21.10 23.69 -27.32
C ARG A 109 22.39 22.92 -26.96
N LYS A 110 22.33 22.03 -25.96
CA LYS A 110 23.46 21.18 -25.52
C LYS A 110 23.84 20.07 -26.52
N HIS A 111 22.92 19.66 -27.40
CA HIS A 111 23.16 18.65 -28.44
C HIS A 111 23.63 19.25 -29.77
N TRP A 112 23.97 20.53 -29.79
CA TRP A 112 24.53 21.19 -30.96
C TRP A 112 25.75 22.00 -30.55
N GLN A 113 26.87 21.80 -31.24
CA GLN A 113 28.10 22.53 -30.99
C GLN A 113 28.75 23.00 -32.28
N LEU A 114 29.22 24.25 -32.25
CA LEU A 114 30.07 24.81 -33.29
C LEU A 114 31.49 25.06 -32.78
N LEU A 115 31.80 24.80 -31.50
CA LEU A 115 33.14 25.08 -30.97
C LEU A 115 34.21 24.14 -31.56
N ARG A 116 33.85 22.87 -31.79
CA ARG A 116 34.74 21.84 -32.34
C ARG A 116 34.32 21.52 -33.76
N ARG A 117 35.15 21.87 -34.75
CA ARG A 117 34.94 21.48 -36.15
C ARG A 117 35.21 19.99 -36.30
N ARG A 118 34.15 19.19 -36.21
CA ARG A 118 34.22 17.74 -36.35
C ARG A 118 34.12 17.32 -37.80
N PHE A 119 34.80 16.25 -38.17
CA PHE A 119 34.84 15.75 -39.53
C PHE A 119 35.18 14.26 -39.60
N CYS A 120 34.74 13.62 -40.68
CA CYS A 120 35.24 12.30 -41.04
C CYS A 120 36.39 12.48 -42.05
N PRO A 121 37.61 12.01 -41.75
CA PRO A 121 38.77 12.23 -42.62
C PRO A 121 38.63 11.52 -43.99
N ALA A 122 37.87 10.43 -44.06
CA ALA A 122 37.57 9.74 -45.31
C ALA A 122 36.51 10.47 -46.15
N CYS A 123 35.44 10.95 -45.53
CA CYS A 123 34.44 11.80 -46.21
C CYS A 123 35.05 13.08 -46.79
N LEU A 124 36.03 13.67 -46.11
CA LEU A 124 36.77 14.83 -46.63
C LEU A 124 37.71 14.46 -47.79
N ALA A 125 38.26 13.25 -47.79
CA ALA A 125 39.09 12.74 -48.89
C ALA A 125 38.25 12.50 -50.17
N GLU A 126 36.97 12.17 -50.02
CA GLU A 126 36.02 12.04 -51.13
C GLU A 126 35.55 13.40 -51.65
N ASP A 127 35.11 14.30 -50.75
CA ASP A 127 34.69 15.66 -51.08
C ASP A 127 34.86 16.58 -49.87
N ALA A 128 35.74 17.58 -50.03
CA ALA A 128 36.31 18.37 -48.94
C ALA A 128 35.39 19.52 -48.49
N TYR A 129 34.29 19.17 -47.82
CA TYR A 129 33.33 20.11 -47.22
C TYR A 129 32.77 19.63 -45.88
N HIS A 130 32.25 20.56 -45.07
CA HIS A 130 31.60 20.28 -43.78
C HIS A 130 30.16 19.83 -43.97
N ARG A 131 29.70 18.87 -43.16
CA ARG A 131 28.30 18.41 -43.18
C ARG A 131 27.59 18.83 -41.89
N ALA A 132 26.35 19.28 -42.00
CA ALA A 132 25.59 19.88 -40.91
C ALA A 132 25.40 18.93 -39.72
N TRP A 133 25.21 17.63 -39.98
CA TRP A 133 25.09 16.62 -38.92
C TRP A 133 26.38 16.41 -38.11
N TRP A 134 27.55 16.83 -38.62
CA TRP A 134 28.79 16.86 -37.84
C TRP A 134 28.79 17.93 -36.74
N ASP A 135 27.73 18.74 -36.62
CA ASP A 135 27.56 19.68 -35.50
C ASP A 135 26.81 19.08 -34.31
N LEU A 136 26.22 17.87 -34.45
CA LEU A 136 25.55 17.13 -33.38
C LEU A 136 26.53 16.23 -32.61
N PRO A 137 26.90 16.49 -31.33
CA PRO A 137 27.88 15.71 -30.57
C PRO A 137 27.61 14.20 -30.58
N SER A 138 26.32 13.83 -30.63
CA SER A 138 25.83 12.46 -30.72
C SER A 138 26.15 11.75 -32.05
N PHE A 139 26.43 12.50 -33.12
CA PHE A 139 26.97 11.97 -34.36
C PHE A 139 28.48 11.75 -34.17
N ALA A 140 28.84 10.64 -33.54
CA ALA A 140 30.21 10.37 -33.11
C ALA A 140 31.00 9.61 -34.18
N ARG A 141 30.33 8.79 -35.00
CA ARG A 141 30.95 7.92 -36.00
C ARG A 141 30.32 8.12 -37.38
N CYS A 142 31.13 8.05 -38.43
CA CYS A 142 30.64 8.12 -39.80
C CYS A 142 30.02 6.78 -40.20
N PRO A 143 28.73 6.73 -40.58
CA PRO A 143 28.10 5.46 -40.93
C PRO A 143 28.50 4.94 -42.33
N TYR A 144 29.14 5.75 -43.17
CA TYR A 144 29.63 5.29 -44.49
C TYR A 144 31.04 4.69 -44.45
N HIS A 145 31.90 5.20 -43.56
CA HIS A 145 33.31 4.81 -43.48
C HIS A 145 33.65 4.06 -42.20
N ASP A 146 32.69 3.98 -41.27
CA ASP A 146 32.82 3.32 -39.98
C ASP A 146 34.02 3.82 -39.14
N VAL A 147 34.32 5.12 -39.26
CA VAL A 147 35.38 5.80 -38.50
C VAL A 147 34.82 6.88 -37.60
N ASP A 148 35.44 7.07 -36.44
CA ASP A 148 35.05 8.11 -35.50
C ASP A 148 35.33 9.50 -36.10
N LEU A 149 34.48 10.48 -35.78
CA LEU A 149 34.69 11.86 -36.19
C LEU A 149 35.84 12.47 -35.39
N GLU A 150 36.76 13.10 -36.10
CA GLU A 150 37.89 13.80 -35.56
C GLU A 150 37.60 15.30 -35.48
N TRP A 151 38.30 16.01 -34.61
CA TRP A 151 38.25 17.48 -34.53
C TRP A 151 39.64 18.08 -34.32
N ARG A 152 40.67 17.23 -34.37
CA ARG A 152 42.08 17.59 -34.24
C ARG A 152 42.80 17.14 -35.50
N ASP A 153 43.88 17.83 -35.84
CA ASP A 153 44.82 17.37 -36.85
C ASP A 153 45.70 16.22 -36.30
N PRO A 154 46.54 15.56 -37.14
CA PRO A 154 47.45 14.52 -36.69
C PRO A 154 48.47 14.95 -35.63
N SER A 155 48.72 16.26 -35.47
CA SER A 155 49.56 16.80 -34.40
C SER A 155 48.81 16.99 -33.07
N GLY A 156 47.55 16.59 -33.02
CA GLY A 156 46.68 16.72 -31.86
C GLY A 156 46.16 18.14 -31.66
N ARG A 157 46.33 19.08 -32.61
CA ARG A 157 45.82 20.45 -32.46
C ARG A 157 44.38 20.55 -32.93
N PRO A 158 43.48 21.24 -32.20
CA PRO A 158 42.11 21.44 -32.63
C PRO A 158 42.05 22.13 -34.00
N LEU A 159 41.11 21.74 -34.86
CA LEU A 159 40.83 22.46 -36.10
C LEU A 159 39.88 23.62 -35.85
N PRO A 160 40.35 24.87 -36.00
CA PRO A 160 39.50 26.03 -35.80
C PRO A 160 38.70 26.34 -37.06
N TRP A 161 37.55 27.00 -36.88
CA TRP A 161 36.71 27.49 -37.98
C TRP A 161 37.33 28.63 -38.78
N TRP A 162 38.31 29.34 -38.22
CA TRP A 162 39.06 30.35 -38.95
C TRP A 162 39.98 29.77 -40.02
N SER A 163 40.34 28.48 -39.91
CA SER A 163 41.18 27.80 -40.90
C SER A 163 40.36 27.53 -42.17
N PRO A 164 40.77 28.10 -43.33
CA PRO A 164 40.02 28.01 -44.58
C PRO A 164 40.02 26.59 -45.18
N SER A 165 40.93 25.72 -44.77
CA SER A 165 41.16 24.43 -45.42
C SER A 165 40.33 23.30 -44.80
N PHE A 166 39.81 22.41 -45.66
CA PHE A 166 39.27 21.08 -45.29
C PHE A 166 40.26 19.95 -45.62
N THR A 167 41.47 20.27 -46.08
CA THR A 167 42.48 19.27 -46.47
C THR A 167 43.68 19.27 -45.54
N HIS A 168 43.94 20.40 -44.86
CA HIS A 168 45.07 20.59 -43.96
C HIS A 168 44.66 21.36 -42.71
N GLY A 169 45.31 21.07 -41.58
CA GLY A 169 45.22 21.87 -40.37
C GLY A 169 46.02 23.17 -40.45
N PRO A 170 45.90 24.07 -39.46
CA PRO A 170 46.67 25.32 -39.40
C PRO A 170 48.19 25.15 -39.43
N THR A 171 48.68 23.97 -39.04
CA THR A 171 50.09 23.58 -39.02
C THR A 171 50.59 23.08 -40.37
N GLY A 172 49.71 22.98 -41.37
CA GLY A 172 50.02 22.36 -42.67
C GLY A 172 49.94 20.83 -42.68
N ASN A 173 49.61 20.18 -41.54
CA ASN A 173 49.42 18.73 -41.50
C ASN A 173 48.13 18.33 -42.23
N GLY A 174 48.21 17.33 -43.11
CA GLY A 174 47.05 16.80 -43.83
C GLY A 174 46.05 16.13 -42.88
N ILE A 175 44.75 16.39 -43.08
CA ILE A 175 43.65 15.82 -42.26
C ILE A 175 42.81 14.80 -43.01
N LEU A 176 43.18 14.49 -44.25
CA LEU A 176 42.51 13.52 -45.10
C LEU A 176 43.01 12.11 -44.82
N ARG A 177 42.13 11.12 -44.93
CA ARG A 177 42.51 9.71 -44.86
C ARG A 177 41.98 8.96 -46.08
N PHE A 178 42.87 8.71 -47.04
CA PHE A 178 42.58 7.96 -48.26
C PHE A 178 42.56 6.45 -48.00
N GLY A 179 41.92 5.70 -48.90
CA GLY A 179 41.95 4.22 -48.88
C GLY A 179 40.97 3.55 -47.92
N ILE A 180 40.14 4.30 -47.18
CA ILE A 180 39.02 3.72 -46.42
C ILE A 180 37.84 3.51 -47.38
N PRO A 181 37.33 2.28 -47.52
CA PRO A 181 36.20 2.02 -48.40
C PRO A 181 34.93 2.71 -47.88
N ARG A 182 34.13 3.21 -48.82
CA ARG A 182 32.79 3.75 -48.55
C ARG A 182 31.77 2.63 -48.66
N ASN A 183 30.96 2.44 -47.62
CA ASN A 183 29.79 1.59 -47.71
C ASN A 183 28.76 2.23 -48.65
N THR A 184 28.20 1.42 -49.55
CA THR A 184 27.17 1.86 -50.51
C THR A 184 25.91 2.36 -49.79
N SER A 185 25.61 1.78 -48.63
CA SER A 185 24.57 2.22 -47.71
C SER A 185 25.17 2.48 -46.33
N PRO A 186 24.64 3.45 -45.57
CA PRO A 186 25.04 3.68 -44.18
C PRO A 186 24.96 2.39 -43.36
N THR A 187 25.99 2.06 -42.58
CA THR A 187 25.95 0.97 -41.59
C THR A 187 24.81 1.25 -40.60
N PRO A 188 23.94 0.27 -40.26
CA PRO A 188 22.90 0.46 -39.26
C PRO A 188 23.48 0.91 -37.91
N SER A 189 23.26 2.17 -37.57
CA SER A 189 23.75 2.81 -36.35
C SER A 189 22.85 3.98 -35.95
N PHE A 190 23.08 4.56 -34.78
CA PHE A 190 22.36 5.76 -34.39
C PHE A 190 22.62 6.92 -35.36
N GLU A 191 23.83 7.04 -35.88
CA GLU A 191 24.19 8.06 -36.87
C GLU A 191 23.45 7.86 -38.19
N ALA A 192 23.27 6.62 -38.64
CA ALA A 192 22.43 6.35 -39.81
C ALA A 192 20.97 6.75 -39.55
N TYR A 193 20.44 6.46 -38.36
CA TYR A 193 19.12 6.95 -37.94
C TYR A 193 19.04 8.49 -37.94
N LEU A 194 20.06 9.19 -37.42
CA LEU A 194 20.13 10.66 -37.45
C LEU A 194 20.11 11.19 -38.90
N LEU A 195 20.82 10.57 -39.84
CA LEU A 195 20.79 10.97 -41.26
C LEU A 195 19.39 10.82 -41.85
N GLY A 196 18.73 9.68 -41.60
CA GLY A 196 17.36 9.43 -42.04
C GLY A 196 16.37 10.45 -41.45
N ARG A 197 16.48 10.74 -40.15
CA ARG A 197 15.60 11.69 -39.45
C ARG A 197 15.81 13.14 -39.90
N LEU A 198 17.03 13.50 -40.31
CA LEU A 198 17.35 14.81 -40.89
C LEU A 198 16.98 14.92 -42.37
N GLY A 199 16.49 13.84 -43.01
CA GLY A 199 16.19 13.81 -44.44
C GLY A 199 17.43 13.85 -45.35
N ALA A 200 18.61 13.54 -44.80
CA ALA A 200 19.85 13.45 -45.56
C ALA A 200 20.01 12.10 -46.28
N GLU A 201 19.33 11.08 -45.77
CA GLU A 201 19.26 9.70 -46.26
C GLU A 201 17.83 9.17 -46.10
N ASP A 202 17.57 7.95 -46.59
CA ASP A 202 16.30 7.27 -46.37
C ASP A 202 16.03 7.06 -44.87
N ALA A 203 14.77 7.22 -44.47
CA ALA A 203 14.36 7.07 -43.08
C ALA A 203 14.51 5.62 -42.60
N ILE A 204 15.20 5.43 -41.47
CA ILE A 204 15.31 4.13 -40.80
C ILE A 204 14.25 4.08 -39.69
N PRO A 205 13.24 3.20 -39.80
CA PRO A 205 12.16 3.17 -38.82
C PRO A 205 12.67 2.63 -37.48
N VAL A 206 12.50 3.41 -36.43
CA VAL A 206 12.73 3.02 -35.04
C VAL A 206 11.53 3.53 -34.23
N PRO A 207 10.47 2.72 -34.07
CA PRO A 207 9.17 3.20 -33.55
C PRO A 207 9.26 4.01 -32.25
N LEU A 208 10.08 3.55 -31.30
CA LEU A 208 10.25 4.25 -30.01
C LEU A 208 10.90 5.65 -30.13
N LEU A 209 11.68 5.89 -31.17
CA LEU A 209 12.28 7.19 -31.45
C LEU A 209 11.42 8.03 -32.40
N ASP A 210 10.74 7.38 -33.34
CA ASP A 210 9.91 8.06 -34.33
C ASP A 210 8.69 8.74 -33.72
N ASP A 211 8.14 8.15 -32.66
CA ASP A 211 7.02 8.67 -31.87
C ASP A 211 7.40 9.90 -31.01
N LEU A 212 8.70 10.23 -30.90
CA LEU A 212 9.15 11.40 -30.16
C LEU A 212 9.01 12.68 -31.02
N PRO A 213 8.50 13.78 -30.45
CA PRO A 213 8.20 15.00 -31.20
C PRO A 213 9.45 15.72 -31.72
N THR A 214 10.63 15.54 -31.09
CA THR A 214 11.87 16.21 -31.49
C THR A 214 13.04 15.25 -31.57
N LEU A 215 14.00 15.55 -32.46
CA LEU A 215 15.28 14.83 -32.53
C LEU A 215 16.07 14.96 -31.22
N GLY A 216 15.96 16.11 -30.55
CA GLY A 216 16.54 16.34 -29.23
C GLY A 216 16.12 15.29 -28.21
N GLU A 217 14.85 14.91 -28.17
CA GLU A 217 14.36 13.88 -27.25
C GLU A 217 14.77 12.46 -27.63
N ALA A 218 14.89 12.18 -28.92
CA ALA A 218 15.44 10.91 -29.41
C ALA A 218 16.90 10.73 -28.95
N ILE A 219 17.71 11.78 -29.09
CA ILE A 219 19.09 11.82 -28.58
C ILE A 219 19.13 11.54 -27.07
N GLU A 220 18.27 12.19 -26.27
CA GLU A 220 18.27 11.98 -24.83
C GLU A 220 17.82 10.58 -24.42
N LEU A 221 16.84 10.00 -25.11
CA LEU A 221 16.40 8.63 -24.81
C LEU A 221 17.50 7.61 -25.09
N VAL A 222 18.20 7.75 -26.22
CA VAL A 222 19.34 6.88 -26.56
C VAL A 222 20.49 7.08 -25.57
N GLU A 223 20.81 8.33 -25.20
CA GLU A 223 21.83 8.63 -24.20
C GLU A 223 21.47 8.03 -22.83
N PHE A 224 20.21 8.20 -22.40
CA PHE A 224 19.70 7.64 -21.16
C PHE A 224 19.85 6.12 -21.13
N MET A 225 19.37 5.42 -22.18
CA MET A 225 19.49 3.97 -22.25
C MET A 225 20.94 3.51 -22.34
N GLY A 226 21.81 4.25 -23.03
CA GLY A 226 23.24 3.97 -23.04
C GLY A 226 23.86 3.97 -21.63
N ARG A 227 23.48 4.95 -20.80
CA ARG A 227 23.91 4.99 -19.39
C ARG A 227 23.34 3.81 -18.58
N VAL A 228 22.09 3.42 -18.85
CA VAL A 228 21.47 2.26 -18.19
C VAL A 228 22.19 0.96 -18.55
N VAL A 229 22.53 0.77 -19.83
CA VAL A 229 23.27 -0.42 -20.30
C VAL A 229 24.66 -0.49 -19.69
N LEU A 230 25.40 0.63 -19.70
CA LEU A 230 26.79 0.66 -19.24
C LEU A 230 26.93 0.71 -17.71
N GLY A 231 25.95 1.30 -17.00
CA GLY A 231 26.06 1.61 -15.57
C GLY A 231 24.77 1.49 -14.77
N GLY A 232 23.75 0.77 -15.26
CA GLY A 232 22.48 0.62 -14.55
C GLY A 232 22.61 -0.07 -13.19
N THR A 233 23.67 -0.86 -13.00
CA THR A 233 23.98 -1.53 -11.73
C THR A 233 24.78 -0.66 -10.76
N GLU A 234 25.29 0.49 -11.20
CA GLU A 234 26.10 1.38 -10.37
C GLU A 234 25.30 1.99 -9.21
N ARG A 235 26.02 2.38 -8.16
CA ARG A 235 25.40 3.06 -7.00
C ARG A 235 25.05 4.51 -7.30
N ARG A 236 25.83 5.17 -8.15
CA ARG A 236 25.66 6.59 -8.52
C ARG A 236 25.43 6.70 -10.02
N ARG A 237 24.70 7.73 -10.41
CA ARG A 237 24.50 8.09 -11.81
C ARG A 237 25.85 8.37 -12.48
N PRO A 238 26.20 7.68 -13.57
CA PRO A 238 27.32 8.06 -14.41
C PRO A 238 27.05 9.39 -15.14
N THR A 239 28.04 10.28 -15.16
CA THR A 239 27.99 11.56 -15.89
C THR A 239 28.74 11.42 -17.21
N VAL A 240 28.06 11.71 -18.32
CA VAL A 240 28.63 11.64 -19.68
C VAL A 240 29.84 12.58 -19.78
N ASP A 241 30.91 12.09 -20.41
CA ASP A 241 32.21 12.75 -20.57
C ASP A 241 32.97 13.10 -19.26
N ALA A 242 32.43 12.76 -18.09
CA ALA A 242 33.09 12.95 -16.79
C ALA A 242 33.39 11.65 -16.05
N THR A 243 32.63 10.58 -16.33
CA THR A 243 32.88 9.24 -15.77
C THR A 243 33.66 8.41 -16.79
N PRO A 244 34.81 7.80 -16.43
CA PRO A 244 35.58 6.97 -17.36
C PRO A 244 34.74 5.84 -17.97
N GLY A 245 34.80 5.67 -19.29
CA GLY A 245 34.00 4.67 -20.02
C GLY A 245 32.57 5.12 -20.36
N PHE A 246 32.22 6.37 -20.04
CA PHE A 246 30.92 6.99 -20.39
C PHE A 246 31.12 8.20 -21.31
N GLU A 247 32.07 8.10 -22.26
CA GLU A 247 32.18 9.07 -23.34
C GLU A 247 30.91 9.05 -24.19
N LEU A 248 30.46 10.21 -24.67
CA LEU A 248 29.16 10.32 -25.37
C LEU A 248 28.99 9.30 -26.50
N GLY A 249 30.02 9.09 -27.33
CA GLY A 249 29.98 8.10 -28.42
C GLY A 249 29.78 6.66 -27.92
N THR A 250 30.46 6.28 -26.83
CA THR A 250 30.32 4.97 -26.17
C THR A 250 28.89 4.78 -25.66
N VAL A 251 28.34 5.80 -25.00
CA VAL A 251 26.97 5.81 -24.48
C VAL A 251 25.96 5.66 -25.61
N MET A 252 26.07 6.43 -26.68
CA MET A 252 25.14 6.33 -27.82
C MET A 252 25.20 4.96 -28.49
N LYS A 253 26.40 4.41 -28.68
CA LYS A 253 26.61 3.08 -29.26
C LYS A 253 25.99 1.97 -28.42
N ALA A 254 26.01 2.09 -27.09
CA ALA A 254 25.39 1.13 -26.18
C ALA A 254 23.86 1.25 -26.13
N GLY A 255 23.32 2.47 -26.18
CA GLY A 255 21.89 2.73 -26.02
C GLY A 255 21.06 2.42 -27.27
N TYR A 256 21.58 2.73 -28.46
CA TYR A 256 20.80 2.64 -29.69
C TYR A 256 20.31 1.22 -30.03
N PRO A 257 21.13 0.15 -29.95
CA PRO A 257 20.66 -1.20 -30.26
C PRO A 257 19.49 -1.65 -29.38
N VAL A 258 19.48 -1.24 -28.11
CA VAL A 258 18.41 -1.57 -27.15
C VAL A 258 17.10 -0.87 -27.54
N ILE A 259 17.17 0.40 -27.93
CA ILE A 259 15.99 1.15 -28.38
C ILE A 259 15.51 0.64 -29.75
N ALA A 260 16.42 0.30 -30.65
CA ALA A 260 16.11 -0.25 -31.97
C ALA A 260 15.42 -1.62 -31.88
N ALA A 261 15.72 -2.41 -30.84
CA ALA A 261 15.03 -3.66 -30.53
C ALA A 261 13.60 -3.46 -29.97
N GLY A 262 13.14 -2.21 -29.80
CA GLY A 262 11.80 -1.88 -29.35
C GLY A 262 11.59 -2.07 -27.85
N ARG A 263 10.32 -2.18 -27.45
CA ARG A 263 9.93 -2.25 -26.02
C ARG A 263 10.54 -3.45 -25.31
N ASP A 264 10.63 -4.59 -25.98
CA ASP A 264 11.16 -5.82 -25.40
C ASP A 264 12.64 -5.72 -25.07
N GLY A 265 13.44 -5.12 -25.95
CA GLY A 265 14.86 -4.87 -25.70
C GLY A 265 15.09 -3.98 -24.47
N VAL A 266 14.28 -2.92 -24.32
CA VAL A 266 14.35 -2.06 -23.13
C VAL A 266 13.95 -2.82 -21.87
N LEU A 267 12.86 -3.61 -21.91
CA LEU A 267 12.42 -4.42 -20.77
C LEU A 267 13.47 -5.46 -20.36
N GLU A 268 14.15 -6.09 -21.31
CA GLU A 268 15.23 -7.06 -21.04
C GLU A 268 16.37 -6.41 -20.23
N VAL A 269 16.84 -5.24 -20.66
CA VAL A 269 17.89 -4.50 -19.94
C VAL A 269 17.41 -4.10 -18.54
N LEU A 270 16.19 -3.57 -18.41
CA LEU A 270 15.63 -3.19 -17.12
C LEU A 270 15.44 -4.38 -16.18
N ARG A 271 15.02 -5.54 -16.69
CA ARG A 271 14.95 -6.79 -15.92
C ARG A 271 16.34 -7.19 -15.43
N GLY A 272 17.36 -7.17 -16.29
CA GLY A 272 18.74 -7.46 -15.92
C GLY A 272 19.28 -6.56 -14.81
N VAL A 273 19.01 -5.25 -14.88
CA VAL A 273 19.38 -4.28 -13.84
C VAL A 273 18.69 -4.62 -12.52
N ALA A 274 17.38 -4.86 -12.54
CA ALA A 274 16.62 -5.18 -11.34
C ALA A 274 17.08 -6.50 -10.69
N ASP A 275 17.41 -7.53 -11.49
CA ASP A 275 17.95 -8.81 -10.99
C ASP A 275 19.27 -8.65 -10.27
N HIS A 276 20.18 -7.88 -10.87
CA HIS A 276 21.47 -7.62 -10.27
C HIS A 276 21.32 -6.94 -8.89
N ARG A 277 20.46 -5.92 -8.80
CA ARG A 277 20.27 -5.16 -7.56
C ARG A 277 19.54 -5.95 -6.47
N GLU A 278 18.65 -6.85 -6.85
CA GLU A 278 17.98 -7.75 -5.92
C GLU A 278 18.98 -8.74 -5.28
N ARG A 279 19.87 -9.34 -6.08
CA ARG A 279 20.97 -10.19 -5.59
C ARG A 279 21.92 -9.45 -4.67
N ALA A 280 22.12 -8.15 -4.91
CA ALA A 280 22.93 -7.28 -4.05
C ALA A 280 22.21 -6.84 -2.75
N HIS A 281 21.02 -7.38 -2.45
CA HIS A 281 20.22 -7.06 -1.27
C HIS A 281 19.92 -5.56 -1.08
N ALA A 282 19.77 -4.79 -2.17
CA ALA A 282 19.57 -3.34 -2.14
C ALA A 282 18.20 -2.87 -1.59
N GLY A 283 17.38 -3.78 -1.04
CA GLY A 283 16.01 -3.51 -0.57
C GLY A 283 14.94 -3.95 -1.56
N ARG A 284 13.69 -3.53 -1.33
CA ARG A 284 12.52 -3.83 -2.19
C ARG A 284 11.81 -2.55 -2.62
N GLY A 285 11.22 -2.54 -3.82
CA GLY A 285 10.52 -1.39 -4.40
C GLY A 285 11.28 -0.73 -5.55
N ARG A 286 10.62 0.18 -6.28
CA ARG A 286 11.14 0.78 -7.53
C ARG A 286 12.52 1.42 -7.37
N GLY A 287 12.71 2.28 -6.36
CA GLY A 287 14.02 2.88 -6.07
C GLY A 287 15.09 1.86 -5.65
N ALA A 288 14.73 0.75 -5.01
CA ALA A 288 15.69 -0.31 -4.70
C ALA A 288 16.09 -1.10 -5.97
N SER A 289 15.10 -1.39 -6.83
CA SER A 289 15.28 -2.12 -8.10
C SER A 289 16.06 -1.36 -9.16
N PHE A 290 16.04 -0.02 -9.12
CA PHE A 290 16.58 0.79 -10.22
C PHE A 290 17.56 1.88 -9.76
N GLY A 291 17.71 2.13 -8.47
CA GLY A 291 18.72 3.04 -7.94
C GLY A 291 18.63 4.44 -8.55
N TRP A 292 19.73 4.90 -9.15
CA TRP A 292 19.83 6.23 -9.75
C TRP A 292 18.89 6.41 -10.96
N ILE A 293 18.46 5.33 -11.61
CA ILE A 293 17.55 5.39 -12.75
C ILE A 293 16.18 5.91 -12.30
N ASP A 294 15.72 5.50 -11.10
CA ASP A 294 14.45 5.97 -10.52
C ASP A 294 14.51 7.42 -10.05
N GLN A 295 15.69 7.88 -9.61
CA GLN A 295 15.94 9.28 -9.23
C GLN A 295 15.92 10.20 -10.45
N LEU A 296 16.60 9.80 -11.51
CA LEU A 296 16.76 10.62 -12.71
C LEU A 296 15.42 10.95 -13.39
N ARG A 297 14.52 9.98 -13.38
CA ARG A 297 13.13 10.15 -13.79
C ARG A 297 12.46 11.36 -13.14
N GLU A 298 12.73 11.64 -11.88
CA GLU A 298 12.08 12.74 -11.15
C GLU A 298 12.61 14.11 -11.58
N GLU A 299 13.87 14.15 -12.01
CA GLU A 299 14.59 15.35 -12.43
C GLU A 299 14.34 15.70 -13.91
N GLU A 300 14.19 14.70 -14.79
CA GLU A 300 14.01 14.90 -16.23
C GLU A 300 12.54 15.19 -16.60
N HIS A 301 12.34 16.19 -17.45
CA HIS A 301 11.01 16.68 -17.91
C HIS A 301 10.77 16.38 -19.41
N SER A 302 11.41 15.35 -19.95
CA SER A 302 11.33 14.94 -21.36
C SER A 302 10.07 14.13 -21.70
N ALA A 303 9.62 14.13 -22.96
CA ALA A 303 8.48 13.33 -23.39
C ALA A 303 8.71 11.81 -23.24
N HIS A 304 9.96 11.35 -23.42
CA HIS A 304 10.32 9.94 -23.25
C HIS A 304 10.20 9.44 -21.80
N ARG A 305 10.07 10.34 -20.81
CA ARG A 305 9.84 9.96 -19.41
C ARG A 305 8.62 9.07 -19.24
N LYS A 306 7.53 9.36 -19.96
CA LYS A 306 6.29 8.54 -19.85
C LYS A 306 6.55 7.10 -20.28
N LEU A 307 7.26 6.91 -21.39
CA LEU A 307 7.66 5.60 -21.90
C LEU A 307 8.53 4.87 -20.88
N VAL A 308 9.61 5.51 -20.41
CA VAL A 308 10.51 4.91 -19.41
C VAL A 308 9.76 4.57 -18.13
N ASP A 309 8.82 5.42 -17.69
CA ASP A 309 8.02 5.19 -16.50
C ASP A 309 7.08 4.02 -16.60
N GLU A 310 6.46 3.86 -17.76
CA GLU A 310 5.62 2.72 -18.08
C GLU A 310 6.44 1.42 -18.04
N LEU A 311 7.61 1.39 -18.68
CA LEU A 311 8.46 0.20 -18.77
C LEU A 311 9.08 -0.16 -17.41
N LEU A 312 9.56 0.82 -16.65
CA LEU A 312 10.01 0.61 -15.27
C LEU A 312 8.87 0.07 -14.41
N LEU A 313 7.68 0.67 -14.51
CA LEU A 313 6.49 0.22 -13.77
C LEU A 313 6.13 -1.22 -14.13
N GLN A 314 6.19 -1.59 -15.40
CA GLN A 314 5.94 -2.94 -15.87
C GLN A 314 6.89 -3.94 -15.20
N VAL A 315 8.21 -3.70 -15.20
CA VAL A 315 9.18 -4.60 -14.54
C VAL A 315 8.95 -4.69 -13.03
N VAL A 316 8.60 -3.57 -12.37
CA VAL A 316 8.24 -3.57 -10.93
C VAL A 316 6.99 -4.41 -10.67
N VAL A 317 5.99 -4.33 -11.56
CA VAL A 317 4.76 -5.12 -11.46
C VAL A 317 5.06 -6.60 -11.72
N GLU A 318 5.75 -6.96 -12.79
CA GLU A 318 6.15 -8.36 -13.07
C GLU A 318 6.85 -9.02 -11.87
N ARG A 319 7.66 -8.25 -11.13
CA ARG A 319 8.40 -8.73 -9.94
C ARG A 319 7.62 -8.74 -8.64
N GLY A 320 6.36 -8.30 -8.61
CA GLY A 320 5.60 -8.23 -7.35
C GLY A 320 6.13 -7.15 -6.39
N HIS A 321 6.70 -6.05 -6.88
CA HIS A 321 7.18 -4.95 -6.05
C HIS A 321 6.07 -3.90 -5.83
N PHE A 322 5.57 -3.77 -4.60
CA PHE A 322 4.44 -2.87 -4.32
C PHE A 322 4.89 -1.58 -3.67
N SER A 323 4.48 -0.49 -4.28
CA SER A 323 4.64 0.88 -3.79
C SER A 323 3.31 1.62 -3.89
N THR A 324 3.26 2.87 -3.45
CA THR A 324 2.15 3.78 -3.75
C THR A 324 1.98 3.95 -5.26
N ALA A 325 3.08 4.08 -6.00
CA ALA A 325 3.10 4.25 -7.45
C ALA A 325 2.53 3.04 -8.21
N THR A 326 2.75 1.81 -7.74
CA THR A 326 2.24 0.61 -8.42
C THR A 326 0.83 0.20 -7.97
N SER A 327 0.30 0.85 -6.93
CA SER A 327 -0.94 0.42 -6.28
C SER A 327 -2.18 0.45 -7.17
N GLN A 328 -2.23 1.32 -8.19
CA GLN A 328 -3.34 1.36 -9.14
C GLN A 328 -3.27 0.21 -10.15
N ALA A 329 -2.10 -0.02 -10.77
CA ALA A 329 -1.89 -1.15 -11.70
C ALA A 329 -2.25 -2.49 -11.03
N TRP A 330 -1.84 -2.65 -9.77
CA TRP A 330 -2.18 -3.83 -8.98
C TRP A 330 -3.67 -3.97 -8.65
N ARG A 331 -4.38 -2.86 -8.39
CA ARG A 331 -5.84 -2.91 -8.22
C ARG A 331 -6.56 -3.29 -9.51
N GLY A 332 -6.01 -2.92 -10.66
CA GLY A 332 -6.49 -3.30 -11.99
C GLY A 332 -6.27 -4.77 -12.34
N GLY A 333 -5.41 -5.48 -11.60
CA GLY A 333 -5.09 -6.89 -11.85
C GLY A 333 -4.03 -7.11 -12.92
N ALA A 334 -3.09 -6.17 -13.05
CA ALA A 334 -1.93 -6.33 -13.93
C ALA A 334 -1.16 -7.63 -13.63
N GLU A 335 -0.68 -8.30 -14.68
CA GLU A 335 0.03 -9.59 -14.61
C GLU A 335 -0.72 -10.70 -13.86
N GLY A 336 -2.07 -10.65 -13.84
CA GLY A 336 -2.89 -11.70 -13.22
C GLY A 336 -2.95 -11.66 -11.69
N TRP A 337 -2.31 -10.69 -11.05
CA TRP A 337 -2.35 -10.55 -9.59
C TRP A 337 -3.73 -10.13 -9.10
N ILE A 338 -4.14 -10.68 -7.96
CA ILE A 338 -5.49 -10.46 -7.43
C ILE A 338 -5.38 -9.67 -6.14
N SER A 339 -5.93 -8.46 -6.15
CA SER A 339 -5.93 -7.58 -4.97
C SER A 339 -6.66 -8.22 -3.78
N VAL A 340 -6.21 -7.90 -2.56
CA VAL A 340 -6.83 -8.41 -1.33
C VAL A 340 -8.35 -8.11 -1.26
N PRO A 341 -8.84 -6.89 -1.60
CA PRO A 341 -10.28 -6.63 -1.62
C PRO A 341 -11.02 -7.50 -2.63
N ARG A 342 -10.46 -7.68 -3.84
CA ARG A 342 -11.07 -8.48 -4.90
C ARG A 342 -11.17 -9.95 -4.49
N LEU A 343 -10.07 -10.54 -4.01
CA LEU A 343 -10.08 -11.94 -3.56
C LEU A 343 -10.98 -12.12 -2.32
N ALA A 344 -11.00 -11.18 -1.39
CA ALA A 344 -11.87 -11.24 -0.22
C ALA A 344 -13.36 -11.19 -0.61
N GLN A 345 -13.71 -10.31 -1.56
CA GLN A 345 -15.05 -10.22 -2.13
C GLN A 345 -15.44 -11.52 -2.85
N GLU A 346 -14.56 -12.04 -3.71
CA GLU A 346 -14.74 -13.31 -4.42
C GLU A 346 -15.02 -14.48 -3.44
N LEU A 347 -14.27 -14.54 -2.34
CA LEU A 347 -14.38 -15.59 -1.34
C LEU A 347 -15.49 -15.34 -0.29
N GLY A 348 -16.20 -14.21 -0.37
CA GLY A 348 -17.25 -13.86 0.59
C GLY A 348 -16.76 -13.65 2.04
N ILE A 349 -15.50 -13.23 2.21
CA ILE A 349 -14.87 -12.98 3.52
C ILE A 349 -14.41 -11.53 3.65
N THR A 350 -14.05 -11.11 4.86
CA THR A 350 -13.45 -9.78 5.07
C THR A 350 -11.96 -9.82 4.75
N GLU A 351 -11.39 -8.69 4.32
CA GLU A 351 -9.95 -8.59 4.04
C GLU A 351 -9.08 -8.99 5.24
N SER A 352 -9.48 -8.59 6.46
CA SER A 352 -8.77 -8.97 7.69
C SER A 352 -8.77 -10.49 7.93
N ARG A 353 -9.85 -11.18 7.52
CA ARG A 353 -9.92 -12.65 7.64
C ARG A 353 -9.09 -13.33 6.57
N LEU A 354 -9.14 -12.84 5.33
CA LEU A 354 -8.30 -13.36 4.24
C LEU A 354 -6.83 -13.31 4.65
N ARG A 355 -6.36 -12.19 5.21
CA ARG A 355 -4.97 -12.06 5.69
C ARG A 355 -4.59 -13.11 6.74
N ARG A 356 -5.44 -13.35 7.74
CA ARG A 356 -5.19 -14.38 8.76
C ARG A 356 -5.16 -15.80 8.17
N ILE A 357 -5.98 -16.08 7.15
CA ILE A 357 -5.95 -17.35 6.42
C ILE A 357 -4.62 -17.48 5.68
N SER A 358 -4.19 -16.44 4.97
CA SER A 358 -2.93 -16.42 4.23
C SER A 358 -1.72 -16.60 5.16
N GLU A 359 -1.71 -15.96 6.33
CA GLU A 359 -0.69 -16.16 7.36
C GLU A 359 -0.63 -17.62 7.83
N LYS A 360 -1.78 -18.27 8.05
CA LYS A 360 -1.82 -19.69 8.43
C LYS A 360 -1.33 -20.64 7.33
N LEU A 361 -1.50 -20.24 6.07
CA LEU A 361 -1.08 -21.03 4.90
C LEU A 361 0.41 -20.90 4.60
N GLY A 362 1.19 -20.23 5.45
CA GLY A 362 2.61 -20.04 5.16
C GLY A 362 2.86 -19.05 4.04
N ILE A 363 1.84 -18.30 3.59
CA ILE A 363 1.98 -17.21 2.62
C ILE A 363 2.59 -16.03 3.38
N HIS A 364 3.84 -16.22 3.83
CA HIS A 364 4.60 -15.33 4.69
C HIS A 364 5.53 -14.42 3.91
N GLU A 365 5.54 -14.52 2.58
CA GLU A 365 6.44 -13.69 1.79
C GLU A 365 6.21 -12.25 2.23
N ARG A 366 7.27 -11.69 2.80
CA ARG A 366 7.42 -10.28 3.17
C ARG A 366 7.43 -9.43 1.91
N GLN A 367 6.55 -9.70 0.96
CA GLN A 367 6.25 -8.77 -0.08
C GLN A 367 5.75 -7.53 0.67
N PHE A 368 6.39 -6.38 0.39
CA PHE A 368 5.98 -5.02 0.80
C PHE A 368 6.69 -4.48 2.04
N GLY A 369 7.47 -3.43 1.79
CA GLY A 369 8.47 -2.87 2.70
C GLY A 369 7.96 -2.30 4.02
N ILE A 370 8.91 -1.68 4.71
CA ILE A 370 8.99 -1.00 6.03
C ILE A 370 7.67 -0.62 6.75
N ALA A 371 6.56 -0.36 6.05
CA ALA A 371 5.25 -0.12 6.65
C ALA A 371 4.51 -1.43 7.02
N ARG A 372 4.82 -1.94 8.22
CA ARG A 372 4.03 -2.86 9.06
C ARG A 372 2.74 -3.46 8.43
N ASN A 373 2.78 -4.78 8.17
CA ASN A 373 1.66 -5.73 8.26
C ASN A 373 0.50 -5.66 7.25
N ARG A 374 0.69 -5.29 5.96
CA ARG A 374 -0.43 -5.34 5.00
C ARG A 374 -0.12 -5.95 3.63
N TYR A 375 -0.58 -7.19 3.41
CA TYR A 375 -0.81 -7.79 2.09
C TYR A 375 -1.61 -6.81 1.20
N ARG A 376 -1.19 -6.63 -0.05
CA ARG A 376 -1.88 -5.76 -1.03
C ARG A 376 -2.50 -6.54 -2.20
N ALA A 377 -1.84 -7.59 -2.68
CA ALA A 377 -2.42 -8.56 -3.62
C ALA A 377 -1.78 -9.95 -3.43
N PHE A 378 -2.29 -10.92 -4.18
CA PHE A 378 -1.84 -12.31 -4.25
C PHE A 378 -1.41 -12.62 -5.68
N SER A 379 -0.36 -13.43 -5.84
CA SER A 379 -0.07 -14.04 -7.13
C SER A 379 -1.20 -15.02 -7.52
N PRO A 380 -1.32 -15.41 -8.79
CA PRO A 380 -2.29 -16.42 -9.21
C PRO A 380 -2.21 -17.72 -8.39
N GLU A 381 -0.99 -18.21 -8.16
CA GLU A 381 -0.72 -19.46 -7.42
C GLU A 381 -1.13 -19.33 -5.95
N GLN A 382 -0.82 -18.18 -5.33
CA GLN A 382 -1.21 -17.90 -3.95
C GLN A 382 -2.73 -17.79 -3.80
N ALA A 383 -3.40 -17.13 -4.76
CA ALA A 383 -4.86 -17.03 -4.76
C ALA A 383 -5.51 -18.42 -4.92
N ASP A 384 -4.97 -19.27 -5.78
CA ASP A 384 -5.43 -20.64 -5.98
C ASP A 384 -5.20 -21.54 -4.75
N LEU A 385 -4.07 -21.36 -4.05
CA LEU A 385 -3.83 -22.02 -2.77
C LEU A 385 -4.88 -21.62 -1.72
N VAL A 386 -5.23 -20.34 -1.63
CA VAL A 386 -6.29 -19.87 -0.72
C VAL A 386 -7.65 -20.45 -1.11
N ARG A 387 -8.00 -20.43 -2.40
CA ARG A 387 -9.26 -20.97 -2.92
C ARG A 387 -9.39 -22.47 -2.61
N SER A 388 -8.39 -23.25 -2.98
CA SER A 388 -8.37 -24.71 -2.76
C SER A 388 -8.45 -25.06 -1.29
N THR A 389 -7.69 -24.35 -0.43
CA THR A 389 -7.77 -24.50 1.03
C THR A 389 -9.20 -24.27 1.52
N LEU A 390 -9.81 -23.14 1.18
CA LEU A 390 -11.15 -22.80 1.67
C LEU A 390 -12.23 -23.79 1.24
N ARG A 391 -12.10 -24.37 0.04
CA ARG A 391 -13.01 -25.42 -0.44
C ARG A 391 -12.87 -26.73 0.34
N ARG A 392 -11.66 -27.06 0.82
CA ARG A 392 -11.38 -28.28 1.60
C ARG A 392 -11.84 -28.18 3.06
N LEU A 393 -11.98 -26.96 3.60
CA LEU A 393 -12.32 -26.79 5.01
C LEU A 393 -13.73 -27.29 5.32
N VAL A 394 -13.85 -28.03 6.41
CA VAL A 394 -15.09 -28.65 6.83
C VAL A 394 -15.86 -27.78 7.81
N GLY A 395 -17.18 -27.96 7.80
CA GLY A 395 -18.08 -27.47 8.83
C GLY A 395 -17.95 -28.23 10.15
N ARG A 396 -18.75 -27.80 11.10
CA ARG A 396 -18.69 -28.22 12.50
C ARG A 396 -19.45 -29.56 12.69
N ASP A 397 -20.36 -29.92 11.78
CA ASP A 397 -21.04 -31.24 11.72
C ASP A 397 -20.16 -32.30 11.04
N GLU A 398 -19.58 -31.94 9.89
CA GLU A 398 -18.58 -32.76 9.19
C GLU A 398 -17.37 -33.06 10.08
N GLY A 399 -16.84 -32.06 10.79
CA GLY A 399 -15.77 -32.24 11.77
C GLY A 399 -16.15 -33.20 12.91
N ALA A 400 -17.39 -33.13 13.40
CA ALA A 400 -17.89 -34.07 14.40
C ALA A 400 -17.99 -35.50 13.84
N ALA A 401 -18.45 -35.65 12.59
CA ALA A 401 -18.55 -36.93 11.90
C ALA A 401 -17.18 -37.58 11.62
N LEU A 402 -16.16 -36.76 11.30
CA LEU A 402 -14.76 -37.21 11.15
C LEU A 402 -14.25 -37.85 12.46
N LEU A 403 -14.57 -37.26 13.61
CA LEU A 403 -14.19 -37.77 14.92
C LEU A 403 -15.14 -38.86 15.48
N GLY A 404 -16.28 -39.10 14.85
CA GLY A 404 -17.30 -40.04 15.34
C GLY A 404 -17.98 -39.58 16.63
N ILE A 405 -18.09 -38.27 16.87
CA ILE A 405 -18.68 -37.70 18.08
C ILE A 405 -19.93 -36.88 17.76
N THR A 406 -20.77 -36.61 18.76
CA THR A 406 -21.90 -35.68 18.58
C THR A 406 -21.41 -34.26 18.35
N ARG A 407 -22.25 -33.45 17.67
CA ARG A 407 -22.00 -32.02 17.48
C ARG A 407 -21.78 -31.27 18.80
N SER A 408 -22.55 -31.59 19.84
CA SER A 408 -22.41 -30.94 21.16
C SER A 408 -21.04 -31.21 21.81
N CYS A 409 -20.49 -32.41 21.57
CA CYS A 409 -19.17 -32.81 22.04
C CYS A 409 -18.08 -32.08 21.26
N PHE A 410 -18.17 -32.05 19.92
CA PHE A 410 -17.25 -31.28 19.08
C PHE A 410 -17.21 -29.80 19.48
N ASP A 411 -18.38 -29.19 19.72
CA ASP A 411 -18.49 -27.80 20.18
C ASP A 411 -17.80 -27.58 21.54
N ALA A 412 -17.77 -28.58 22.41
CA ALA A 412 -17.05 -28.51 23.68
C ALA A 412 -15.52 -28.52 23.49
N LEU A 413 -15.00 -29.33 22.56
CA LEU A 413 -13.57 -29.38 22.22
C LEU A 413 -13.11 -28.05 21.61
N VAL A 414 -13.89 -27.50 20.69
CA VAL A 414 -13.63 -26.18 20.10
C VAL A 414 -13.67 -25.08 21.15
N ALA A 415 -14.65 -25.10 22.08
CA ALA A 415 -14.75 -24.09 23.13
C ALA A 415 -13.60 -24.14 24.15
N ASN A 416 -12.97 -25.31 24.31
CA ASN A 416 -11.81 -25.49 25.17
C ASN A 416 -10.47 -25.20 24.46
N GLY A 417 -10.48 -25.04 23.14
CA GLY A 417 -9.27 -24.84 22.33
C GLY A 417 -8.53 -26.13 21.96
N ASP A 418 -9.12 -27.31 22.21
CA ASP A 418 -8.50 -28.59 21.86
C ASP A 418 -8.47 -28.81 20.33
N ILE A 419 -9.48 -28.31 19.63
CA ILE A 419 -9.53 -28.25 18.16
C ILE A 419 -9.52 -26.78 17.73
N GLY A 420 -8.46 -26.38 17.03
CA GLY A 420 -8.29 -25.02 16.53
C GLY A 420 -9.33 -24.67 15.48
N VAL A 421 -9.92 -23.47 15.59
CA VAL A 421 -10.71 -22.92 14.47
C VAL A 421 -9.72 -22.44 13.41
N PHE A 422 -9.81 -22.99 12.20
CA PHE A 422 -8.97 -22.55 11.10
C PHE A 422 -9.34 -21.12 10.69
N CYS A 423 -10.60 -20.90 10.31
CA CYS A 423 -11.16 -19.60 9.99
C CYS A 423 -12.67 -19.53 10.25
N VAL A 424 -13.27 -18.36 10.02
CA VAL A 424 -14.71 -18.12 10.19
C VAL A 424 -15.28 -17.53 8.91
N LEU A 425 -16.24 -18.23 8.27
CA LEU A 425 -16.89 -17.77 7.04
C LEU A 425 -18.25 -17.12 7.31
N GLY A 426 -18.64 -16.15 6.48
CA GLY A 426 -19.93 -15.45 6.52
C GLY A 426 -19.91 -14.09 7.26
N ARG A 427 -20.77 -13.16 6.79
CA ARG A 427 -20.95 -11.81 7.38
C ARG A 427 -21.92 -11.80 8.57
N CYS A 428 -22.99 -12.60 8.52
CA CYS A 428 -24.00 -12.74 9.58
C CYS A 428 -24.21 -14.23 9.87
N GLY A 429 -23.89 -14.70 11.09
CA GLY A 429 -23.94 -16.13 11.43
C GLY A 429 -22.63 -16.88 11.14
N ALA A 430 -21.50 -16.29 11.54
CA ALA A 430 -20.15 -16.84 11.55
C ALA A 430 -20.11 -18.38 11.63
N ARG A 431 -19.78 -19.04 10.53
CA ARG A 431 -19.58 -20.50 10.46
C ARG A 431 -18.10 -20.80 10.66
N HIS A 432 -17.78 -21.43 11.79
CA HIS A 432 -16.42 -21.90 12.05
C HIS A 432 -16.07 -22.98 11.03
N ARG A 433 -14.87 -22.89 10.48
CA ARG A 433 -14.29 -23.85 9.54
C ARG A 433 -13.03 -24.46 10.14
N PHE A 434 -12.83 -25.73 9.84
CA PHE A 434 -11.77 -26.55 10.43
C PHE A 434 -10.99 -27.24 9.32
N ASP A 435 -9.70 -27.45 9.55
CA ASP A 435 -8.86 -28.22 8.64
C ASP A 435 -9.05 -29.72 8.95
N PRO A 436 -9.52 -30.55 7.99
CA PRO A 436 -9.65 -31.98 8.18
C PRO A 436 -8.37 -32.68 8.64
N GLU A 437 -7.20 -32.21 8.18
CA GLU A 437 -5.89 -32.81 8.54
C GLU A 437 -5.48 -32.46 9.97
N GLU A 438 -5.86 -31.29 10.48
CA GLU A 438 -5.66 -30.93 11.88
C GLU A 438 -6.57 -31.77 12.79
N ILE A 439 -7.83 -31.98 12.38
CA ILE A 439 -8.77 -32.88 13.07
C ILE A 439 -8.23 -34.32 13.10
N ALA A 440 -7.74 -34.83 11.96
CA ALA A 440 -7.16 -36.16 11.87
C ALA A 440 -5.93 -36.30 12.77
N ARG A 441 -4.98 -35.35 12.70
CA ARG A 441 -3.80 -35.32 13.58
C ARG A 441 -4.15 -35.30 15.07
N PHE A 442 -5.18 -34.52 15.44
CA PHE A 442 -5.69 -34.50 16.82
C PHE A 442 -6.22 -35.87 17.24
N SER A 443 -7.06 -36.51 16.41
CA SER A 443 -7.58 -37.86 16.65
C SER A 443 -6.46 -38.89 16.78
N ASP A 444 -5.53 -38.92 15.82
CA ASP A 444 -4.43 -39.88 15.77
C ASP A 444 -3.44 -39.69 16.93
N GLY A 445 -3.24 -38.46 17.38
CA GLY A 445 -2.48 -38.16 18.59
C GLY A 445 -3.04 -38.88 19.81
N ILE A 446 -4.37 -38.88 19.98
CA ILE A 446 -5.02 -39.52 21.12
C ILE A 446 -5.12 -41.05 20.92
N LEU A 447 -5.54 -41.49 19.74
CA LEU A 447 -5.79 -42.91 19.44
C LEU A 447 -4.52 -43.77 19.47
N ARG A 448 -3.35 -43.19 19.18
CA ARG A 448 -2.05 -43.88 19.30
C ARG A 448 -1.74 -44.37 20.71
N HIS A 449 -2.34 -43.76 21.74
CA HIS A 449 -2.15 -44.14 23.14
C HIS A 449 -3.28 -45.04 23.69
N ALA A 450 -4.29 -45.37 22.87
CA ALA A 450 -5.44 -46.14 23.27
C ALA A 450 -5.36 -47.60 22.79
N LYS A 451 -5.44 -48.55 23.74
CA LYS A 451 -5.47 -49.99 23.47
C LYS A 451 -6.82 -50.39 22.88
N ARG A 452 -6.81 -51.08 21.73
CA ARG A 452 -8.03 -51.65 21.15
C ARG A 452 -8.48 -52.87 21.97
N ILE A 453 -9.75 -52.93 22.31
CA ILE A 453 -10.40 -54.07 23.00
C ILE A 453 -11.73 -54.38 22.31
N ASP A 454 -12.20 -55.62 22.44
CA ASP A 454 -13.41 -56.07 21.72
C ASP A 454 -14.71 -55.79 22.48
N THR A 455 -14.66 -55.79 23.82
CA THR A 455 -15.81 -55.58 24.70
C THR A 455 -15.58 -54.46 25.70
N ALA A 456 -16.55 -53.55 25.81
CA ALA A 456 -16.48 -52.41 26.71
C ALA A 456 -16.62 -52.85 28.18
N PRO A 457 -15.73 -52.42 29.10
CA PRO A 457 -15.85 -52.75 30.52
C PRO A 457 -17.17 -52.25 31.12
N PRO A 458 -17.77 -52.98 32.08
CA PRO A 458 -18.97 -52.53 32.78
C PRO A 458 -18.79 -51.13 33.38
N GLY A 459 -19.76 -50.24 33.18
CA GLY A 459 -19.72 -48.85 33.67
C GLY A 459 -18.93 -47.87 32.81
N SER A 460 -18.39 -48.32 31.67
CA SER A 460 -17.83 -47.43 30.63
C SER A 460 -18.87 -47.06 29.58
N VAL A 461 -18.71 -45.87 28.99
CA VAL A 461 -19.53 -45.37 27.88
C VAL A 461 -18.62 -44.90 26.75
N ARG A 462 -19.09 -45.00 25.51
CA ARG A 462 -18.38 -44.43 24.36
C ARG A 462 -18.35 -42.91 24.45
N PHE A 463 -17.19 -42.32 24.18
CA PHE A 463 -16.97 -40.88 24.22
C PHE A 463 -17.92 -40.14 23.26
N GLY A 464 -18.22 -40.74 22.10
CA GLY A 464 -19.13 -40.17 21.11
C GLY A 464 -20.56 -39.97 21.62
N VAL A 465 -20.98 -40.70 22.65
CA VAL A 465 -22.32 -40.62 23.24
C VAL A 465 -22.38 -39.57 24.37
N LEU A 466 -21.24 -39.04 24.82
CA LEU A 466 -21.23 -38.00 25.84
C LEU A 466 -21.74 -36.68 25.28
N ASN A 467 -22.87 -36.23 25.82
CA ASN A 467 -23.36 -34.87 25.61
C ASN A 467 -22.78 -33.91 26.65
N ARG A 468 -22.57 -32.66 26.24
CA ARG A 468 -22.22 -31.59 27.16
C ARG A 468 -23.40 -31.31 28.08
N THR A 469 -23.23 -31.56 29.38
CA THR A 469 -24.17 -31.19 30.42
C THR A 469 -23.47 -30.33 31.48
N CYS A 470 -24.20 -29.81 32.46
CA CYS A 470 -23.58 -29.12 33.60
C CYS A 470 -22.66 -30.00 34.44
N LYS A 471 -22.72 -31.34 34.28
CA LYS A 471 -21.93 -32.33 35.04
C LYS A 471 -20.91 -33.09 34.17
N SER A 472 -21.10 -33.10 32.86
CA SER A 472 -20.19 -33.72 31.89
C SER A 472 -19.71 -32.67 30.90
N ASN A 473 -18.44 -32.30 30.99
CA ASN A 473 -17.77 -31.56 29.93
C ASN A 473 -16.84 -32.54 29.18
N PRO A 474 -17.17 -32.95 27.95
CA PRO A 474 -16.36 -33.90 27.19
C PRO A 474 -14.89 -33.48 27.06
N SER A 475 -14.62 -32.19 26.95
CA SER A 475 -13.23 -31.69 26.89
C SER A 475 -12.46 -31.89 28.19
N ARG A 476 -13.12 -31.80 29.36
CA ARG A 476 -12.48 -32.07 30.66
C ARG A 476 -12.16 -33.55 30.84
N VAL A 477 -12.93 -34.43 30.20
CA VAL A 477 -12.64 -35.86 30.19
C VAL A 477 -11.42 -36.14 29.32
N LEU A 478 -11.26 -35.44 28.19
CA LEU A 478 -10.08 -35.52 27.34
C LEU A 478 -8.84 -34.76 27.87
N GLY A 479 -9.01 -33.76 28.71
CA GLY A 479 -7.90 -32.91 29.20
C GLY A 479 -6.72 -33.68 29.82
N PRO A 480 -6.96 -34.65 30.73
CA PRO A 480 -5.90 -35.53 31.25
C PRO A 480 -5.30 -36.46 30.18
N LEU A 481 -6.10 -36.82 29.17
CA LEU A 481 -5.75 -37.75 28.10
C LEU A 481 -4.82 -37.11 27.06
N VAL A 482 -5.11 -35.87 26.67
CA VAL A 482 -4.26 -35.06 25.77
C VAL A 482 -2.90 -34.76 26.41
N ARG A 483 -2.81 -34.71 27.74
CA ARG A 483 -1.55 -34.45 28.47
C ARG A 483 -0.82 -35.73 28.91
N SER A 484 -1.29 -36.91 28.51
CA SER A 484 -0.67 -38.20 28.86
C SER A 484 -0.58 -38.53 30.36
N TYR A 485 -1.41 -37.91 31.21
CA TYR A 485 -1.43 -38.13 32.68
C TYR A 485 -2.61 -38.99 33.15
N GLY A 486 -3.30 -39.68 32.23
CA GLY A 486 -4.50 -40.47 32.53
C GLY A 486 -4.26 -41.99 32.58
N PRO A 487 -5.20 -42.75 33.17
CA PRO A 487 -5.16 -44.22 33.10
C PRO A 487 -5.19 -44.71 31.65
N MET A 488 -4.64 -45.90 31.42
CA MET A 488 -4.52 -46.52 30.10
C MET A 488 -5.86 -46.49 29.35
N LEU A 489 -5.88 -45.84 28.18
CA LEU A 489 -7.08 -45.69 27.37
C LEU A 489 -7.42 -47.00 26.68
N VAL A 490 -8.72 -47.31 26.63
CA VAL A 490 -9.24 -48.41 25.82
C VAL A 490 -10.28 -47.91 24.82
N ARG A 491 -10.29 -48.52 23.62
CA ARG A 491 -11.21 -48.17 22.51
C ARG A 491 -11.77 -49.42 21.85
N VAL A 492 -12.98 -49.31 21.30
CA VAL A 492 -13.65 -50.41 20.58
C VAL A 492 -13.68 -50.23 19.05
N GLY A 493 -13.23 -49.08 18.56
CA GLY A 493 -13.24 -48.72 17.14
C GLY A 493 -12.13 -47.74 16.78
N ASP A 494 -12.15 -47.26 15.54
CA ASP A 494 -11.05 -46.48 14.93
C ASP A 494 -11.25 -44.96 14.98
N LYS A 495 -12.36 -44.49 15.56
CA LYS A 495 -12.62 -43.05 15.74
C LYS A 495 -12.46 -42.63 17.19
N LEU A 496 -12.23 -41.33 17.40
CA LEU A 496 -12.17 -40.74 18.75
C LEU A 496 -13.44 -41.03 19.57
N GLY A 497 -14.61 -41.05 18.92
CA GLY A 497 -15.88 -41.38 19.56
C GLY A 497 -15.96 -42.79 20.15
N ASP A 498 -15.11 -43.71 19.70
CA ASP A 498 -15.08 -45.10 20.18
C ASP A 498 -14.16 -45.30 21.41
N LEU A 499 -13.54 -44.22 21.91
CA LEU A 499 -12.86 -44.23 23.20
C LEU A 499 -13.86 -44.50 24.32
N LEU A 500 -13.50 -45.35 25.27
CA LEU A 500 -14.33 -45.65 26.43
C LEU A 500 -13.92 -44.77 27.62
N VAL A 501 -14.92 -44.16 28.25
CA VAL A 501 -14.75 -43.28 29.42
C VAL A 501 -15.72 -43.68 30.52
N ALA A 502 -15.38 -43.41 31.78
CA ALA A 502 -16.24 -43.75 32.91
C ALA A 502 -17.58 -43.01 32.85
N ALA A 503 -18.69 -43.72 33.07
CA ALA A 503 -20.02 -43.11 33.07
C ALA A 503 -20.13 -42.01 34.15
N PRO A 504 -20.48 -40.76 33.79
CA PRO A 504 -20.64 -39.71 34.78
C PRO A 504 -21.83 -40.05 35.70
N ARG A 505 -21.59 -40.14 37.02
CA ARG A 505 -22.65 -40.37 38.03
C ARG A 505 -23.73 -39.30 37.90
N ARG A 506 -24.88 -39.64 37.29
CA ARG A 506 -26.06 -38.77 37.22
C ARG A 506 -26.67 -38.64 38.62
N SER A 507 -26.32 -37.59 39.38
CA SER A 507 -27.20 -37.17 40.48
C SER A 507 -28.43 -36.50 39.88
N LEU A 508 -29.56 -37.19 39.88
CA LEU A 508 -30.87 -36.67 39.54
C LEU A 508 -31.27 -35.68 40.64
N ARG A 509 -31.03 -34.38 40.43
CA ARG A 509 -31.75 -33.35 41.19
C ARG A 509 -32.87 -32.83 40.30
N THR A 510 -34.09 -32.85 40.80
CA THR A 510 -35.29 -32.34 40.10
C THR A 510 -35.19 -30.81 39.91
N SER A 511 -35.95 -30.25 38.96
CA SER A 511 -36.00 -28.78 38.79
C SER A 511 -36.47 -28.08 40.07
N GLU A 512 -37.36 -28.73 40.84
CA GLU A 512 -37.80 -28.30 42.16
C GLU A 512 -36.66 -28.21 43.17
N GLN A 513 -35.78 -29.22 43.26
CA GLN A 513 -34.63 -29.16 44.15
C GLN A 513 -33.64 -28.05 43.77
N THR A 514 -33.60 -27.68 42.49
CA THR A 514 -32.77 -26.56 42.01
C THR A 514 -33.42 -25.21 42.32
N SER A 515 -34.75 -25.13 42.29
CA SER A 515 -35.53 -23.95 42.68
C SER A 515 -35.45 -23.72 44.20
N ALA A 516 -35.66 -24.77 45.01
CA ALA A 516 -35.54 -24.73 46.46
C ALA A 516 -34.11 -24.34 46.89
N ALA A 517 -33.09 -24.87 46.23
CA ALA A 517 -31.70 -24.47 46.50
C ALA A 517 -31.41 -23.01 46.09
N ARG A 518 -32.14 -22.42 45.14
CA ARG A 518 -32.01 -20.98 44.80
C ARG A 518 -32.77 -20.10 45.79
N ALA A 519 -33.95 -20.52 46.24
CA ALA A 519 -34.71 -19.84 47.29
C ALA A 519 -33.92 -19.79 48.60
N ALA A 520 -33.33 -20.90 49.03
CA ALA A 520 -32.48 -20.96 50.23
C ALA A 520 -31.21 -20.07 50.12
N LEU A 521 -30.71 -19.81 48.92
CA LEU A 521 -29.58 -18.87 48.73
C LEU A 521 -30.00 -17.41 48.81
N ALA A 522 -31.27 -17.09 48.48
CA ALA A 522 -31.79 -15.75 48.54
C ALA A 522 -31.97 -15.26 49.98
N GLU A 523 -32.09 -16.18 50.94
CA GLU A 523 -32.20 -15.87 52.38
C GLU A 523 -30.84 -15.72 53.07
N LEU A 524 -29.74 -16.13 52.44
CA LEU A 524 -28.40 -15.94 53.03
C LEU A 524 -28.01 -14.46 53.07
N PRO A 525 -27.38 -13.98 54.15
CA PRO A 525 -26.95 -12.58 54.29
C PRO A 525 -25.90 -12.21 53.24
N GLY A 526 -25.92 -10.94 52.83
CA GLY A 526 -25.01 -10.36 51.85
C GLY A 526 -25.57 -10.26 50.43
N LEU A 527 -24.78 -9.64 49.55
CA LEU A 527 -25.15 -9.36 48.16
C LEU A 527 -24.81 -10.55 47.25
N GLY A 528 -25.70 -10.85 46.31
CA GLY A 528 -25.34 -11.71 45.18
C GLY A 528 -24.32 -11.02 44.26
N ARG A 529 -23.49 -11.78 43.54
CA ARG A 529 -22.47 -11.25 42.63
C ARG A 529 -23.02 -10.25 41.60
N TYR A 530 -24.25 -10.48 41.11
CA TYR A 530 -24.91 -9.57 40.18
C TYR A 530 -25.44 -8.29 40.84
N GLN A 531 -25.88 -8.36 42.10
CA GLN A 531 -26.26 -7.18 42.87
C GLN A 531 -25.03 -6.32 43.15
N ALA A 532 -23.91 -6.94 43.58
CA ALA A 532 -22.64 -6.25 43.75
C ALA A 532 -22.12 -5.62 42.46
N ALA A 533 -22.22 -6.33 41.32
CA ALA A 533 -21.83 -5.80 40.02
C ALA A 533 -22.69 -4.61 39.58
N THR A 534 -24.00 -4.70 39.85
CA THR A 534 -24.95 -3.61 39.60
C THR A 534 -24.62 -2.40 40.46
N LEU A 535 -24.36 -2.61 41.76
CA LEU A 535 -23.98 -1.57 42.72
C LEU A 535 -22.66 -0.87 42.33
N TYR A 536 -21.65 -1.65 41.94
CA TYR A 536 -20.35 -1.15 41.49
C TYR A 536 -20.41 -0.45 40.12
N GLY A 537 -21.37 -0.83 39.27
CA GLY A 537 -21.53 -0.24 37.95
C GLY A 537 -20.70 -0.89 36.84
N ASP A 538 -20.29 -2.15 37.00
CA ASP A 538 -19.55 -2.91 35.99
C ASP A 538 -20.06 -4.36 35.88
N ARG A 539 -19.35 -5.20 35.11
CA ARG A 539 -19.69 -6.60 34.86
C ARG A 539 -19.30 -7.47 36.06
N VAL A 540 -20.01 -8.59 36.21
CA VAL A 540 -19.79 -9.56 37.30
C VAL A 540 -18.34 -10.05 37.43
N TYR A 541 -17.61 -10.18 36.32
CA TYR A 541 -16.22 -10.62 36.33
C TYR A 541 -15.27 -9.63 37.02
N VAL A 542 -15.63 -8.35 37.05
CA VAL A 542 -14.86 -7.31 37.75
C VAL A 542 -14.99 -7.49 39.26
N ILE A 543 -16.20 -7.82 39.75
CA ILE A 543 -16.44 -8.14 41.15
C ILE A 543 -15.65 -9.37 41.59
N ASP A 544 -15.58 -10.39 40.74
CA ASP A 544 -14.78 -11.58 41.03
C ASP A 544 -13.31 -11.23 41.19
N ALA A 545 -12.78 -10.41 40.27
CA ALA A 545 -11.39 -9.97 40.33
C ALA A 545 -11.12 -9.07 41.55
N LEU A 546 -12.06 -8.21 41.95
CA LEU A 546 -11.96 -7.42 43.18
C LEU A 546 -11.97 -8.31 44.43
N CYS A 547 -12.77 -9.36 44.43
CA CYS A 547 -12.77 -10.36 45.50
C CYS A 547 -11.44 -11.13 45.56
N GLU A 548 -10.90 -11.54 44.41
CA GLU A 548 -9.57 -12.18 44.31
C GLU A 548 -8.43 -11.26 44.76
N LYS A 549 -8.59 -9.94 44.63
CA LYS A 549 -7.65 -8.93 45.12
C LYS A 549 -7.83 -8.59 46.60
N GLY A 550 -8.84 -9.14 47.26
CA GLY A 550 -9.14 -8.85 48.67
C GLY A 550 -9.84 -7.51 48.91
N GLU A 551 -10.29 -6.83 47.86
CA GLU A 551 -11.02 -5.55 47.97
C GLU A 551 -12.49 -5.76 48.34
N ILE A 552 -13.04 -6.95 48.08
CA ILE A 552 -14.39 -7.34 48.45
C ILE A 552 -14.35 -8.64 49.23
N GLU A 553 -14.74 -8.56 50.48
CA GLU A 553 -14.85 -9.71 51.38
C GLU A 553 -16.08 -10.56 51.06
N PRO A 554 -15.89 -11.86 50.81
CA PRO A 554 -16.99 -12.77 50.60
C PRO A 554 -17.55 -13.29 51.94
N VAL A 555 -18.87 -13.51 52.01
CA VAL A 555 -19.53 -14.00 53.24
C VAL A 555 -19.29 -15.51 53.38
N PRO A 556 -18.77 -16.01 54.52
CA PRO A 556 -18.55 -17.44 54.73
C PRO A 556 -19.86 -18.24 54.67
N SER A 557 -20.14 -18.89 53.54
CA SER A 557 -21.24 -19.86 53.41
C SER A 557 -20.65 -21.27 53.32
N GLY A 558 -20.92 -22.11 54.32
CA GLY A 558 -20.28 -23.41 54.52
C GLY A 558 -19.96 -24.25 53.27
N ARG A 559 -18.77 -24.86 53.32
CA ARG A 559 -18.24 -26.00 52.55
C ARG A 559 -18.18 -26.01 51.01
N LYS A 560 -18.69 -25.07 50.22
CA LYS A 560 -18.17 -24.88 48.82
C LYS A 560 -18.76 -23.67 48.08
N ALA A 561 -17.84 -22.77 47.72
CA ALA A 561 -17.97 -21.56 46.90
C ALA A 561 -18.69 -20.37 47.57
N TRP A 562 -18.02 -19.23 47.58
CA TRP A 562 -18.55 -17.92 47.96
C TRP A 562 -19.75 -17.57 47.09
N ARG A 563 -20.96 -17.62 47.66
CA ARG A 563 -22.19 -17.28 46.93
C ARG A 563 -22.70 -15.88 47.25
N ARG A 564 -22.22 -15.28 48.34
CA ARG A 564 -22.61 -13.95 48.82
C ARG A 564 -21.36 -13.13 49.14
N LEU A 565 -21.50 -11.81 49.00
CA LEU A 565 -20.47 -10.81 49.27
C LEU A 565 -20.93 -9.92 50.41
N SER A 566 -20.02 -9.51 51.30
CA SER A 566 -20.37 -8.58 52.38
C SER A 566 -20.84 -7.26 51.76
N ALA A 567 -22.02 -6.77 52.17
CA ALA A 567 -22.55 -5.52 51.64
C ALA A 567 -21.61 -4.35 51.97
N GLU A 568 -21.07 -4.34 53.19
CA GLU A 568 -20.11 -3.34 53.68
C GLU A 568 -18.83 -3.33 52.86
N SER A 569 -18.27 -4.50 52.53
CA SER A 569 -17.04 -4.58 51.72
C SER A 569 -17.27 -4.14 50.27
N VAL A 570 -18.45 -4.46 49.69
CA VAL A 570 -18.81 -3.97 48.36
C VAL A 570 -18.99 -2.45 48.38
N GLU A 571 -19.62 -1.88 49.41
CA GLU A 571 -19.77 -0.43 49.55
C GLU A 571 -18.42 0.26 49.74
N ALA A 572 -17.53 -0.28 50.58
CA ALA A 572 -16.17 0.21 50.74
C ALA A 572 -15.39 0.17 49.41
N ALA A 573 -15.50 -0.94 48.66
CA ALA A 573 -14.91 -1.04 47.33
C ALA A 573 -15.49 -0.01 46.35
N CYS A 574 -16.79 0.30 46.42
CA CYS A 574 -17.41 1.36 45.61
C CYS A 574 -16.94 2.76 46.00
N GLN A 575 -16.49 2.98 47.24
CA GLN A 575 -15.95 4.26 47.71
C GLN A 575 -14.46 4.45 47.36
N SER A 576 -13.70 3.36 47.30
CA SER A 576 -12.28 3.38 46.95
C SER A 576 -12.06 3.30 45.44
N TRP A 577 -12.85 2.49 44.76
CA TRP A 577 -12.63 2.12 43.36
C TRP A 577 -13.82 2.49 42.47
N ALA A 578 -13.53 2.81 41.22
CA ALA A 578 -14.52 3.09 40.18
C ALA A 578 -14.16 2.40 38.86
N PRO A 579 -15.17 2.03 38.03
CA PRO A 579 -14.91 1.62 36.66
C PRO A 579 -14.33 2.79 35.85
N PRO A 580 -13.37 2.56 34.93
CA PRO A 580 -12.76 3.65 34.15
C PRO A 580 -13.77 4.48 33.37
N THR A 581 -14.85 3.85 32.91
CA THR A 581 -15.93 4.49 32.16
C THR A 581 -16.65 5.58 32.93
N LEU A 582 -16.51 5.64 34.26
CA LEU A 582 -17.06 6.73 35.07
C LEU A 582 -16.45 8.10 34.69
N TYR A 583 -15.18 8.12 34.25
CA TYR A 583 -14.44 9.33 33.92
C TYR A 583 -14.37 9.60 32.41
N ALA A 584 -15.08 8.83 31.58
CA ALA A 584 -14.94 8.87 30.12
C ALA A 584 -15.44 10.16 29.46
N ASP A 585 -16.41 10.82 30.11
CA ASP A 585 -17.06 12.02 29.58
C ASP A 585 -16.36 13.31 30.01
N LEU A 586 -15.31 13.20 30.85
CA LEU A 586 -14.54 14.37 31.30
C LEU A 586 -13.65 14.89 30.18
N PRO A 587 -13.61 16.22 29.93
CA PRO A 587 -12.80 16.82 28.86
C PRO A 587 -11.31 16.40 28.89
N GLN A 588 -10.75 16.23 30.09
CA GLN A 588 -9.36 15.85 30.32
C GLN A 588 -9.04 14.41 29.88
N VAL A 589 -10.07 13.56 29.79
CA VAL A 589 -9.98 12.13 29.46
C VAL A 589 -10.81 11.81 28.20
N ALA A 590 -11.21 12.84 27.45
CA ALA A 590 -11.98 12.65 26.24
C ALA A 590 -11.12 11.92 25.18
N GLY A 591 -11.70 10.89 24.57
CA GLY A 591 -11.06 10.09 23.52
C GLY A 591 -10.84 8.63 23.92
N ARG A 592 -10.59 7.77 22.92
CA ARG A 592 -10.19 6.38 23.14
C ARG A 592 -8.70 6.23 22.81
N PRO A 593 -7.91 5.46 23.60
CA PRO A 593 -8.29 4.67 24.77
C PRO A 593 -8.15 5.41 26.13
N ILE A 594 -9.12 5.21 27.03
CA ILE A 594 -9.25 5.89 28.33
C ILE A 594 -8.15 5.52 29.34
N ILE A 595 -7.78 4.24 29.43
CA ILE A 595 -6.84 3.74 30.44
C ILE A 595 -5.44 4.37 30.29
N PRO A 596 -4.84 4.43 29.08
CA PRO A 596 -3.57 5.13 28.89
C PRO A 596 -3.62 6.63 29.22
N GLN A 597 -4.75 7.30 29.01
CA GLN A 597 -4.91 8.71 29.36
C GLN A 597 -4.93 8.90 30.88
N LEU A 598 -5.72 8.10 31.61
CA LEU A 598 -5.74 8.13 33.08
C LEU A 598 -4.36 7.84 33.67
N ARG A 599 -3.63 6.87 33.12
CA ARG A 599 -2.23 6.59 33.53
C ARG A 599 -1.30 7.78 33.28
N ARG A 600 -1.43 8.43 32.11
CA ARG A 600 -0.61 9.62 31.76
C ARG A 600 -0.87 10.79 32.71
N LEU A 601 -2.10 10.92 33.18
CA LEU A 601 -2.50 11.92 34.17
C LEU A 601 -2.07 11.54 35.60
N GLY A 602 -1.41 10.41 35.80
CA GLY A 602 -0.94 9.96 37.11
C GLY A 602 -2.03 9.35 38.00
N VAL A 603 -3.18 8.98 37.43
CA VAL A 603 -4.27 8.33 38.18
C VAL A 603 -3.86 6.90 38.52
N ARG A 604 -3.91 6.56 39.82
CA ARG A 604 -3.65 5.22 40.32
C ARG A 604 -4.74 4.27 39.85
N ILE A 605 -4.32 3.10 39.39
CA ILE A 605 -5.21 2.05 38.90
C ILE A 605 -4.84 0.70 39.52
N LEU A 606 -5.84 -0.14 39.73
CA LEU A 606 -5.70 -1.53 40.14
C LEU A 606 -5.91 -2.43 38.92
N GLU A 607 -4.89 -3.20 38.53
CA GLU A 607 -5.03 -4.16 37.44
C GLU A 607 -5.77 -5.41 37.90
N LEU A 608 -6.84 -5.74 37.17
CA LEU A 608 -7.74 -6.85 37.45
C LEU A 608 -7.63 -7.87 36.33
N ARG A 609 -7.32 -9.12 36.70
CA ARG A 609 -7.30 -10.26 35.77
C ARG A 609 -8.67 -10.92 35.81
N LEU A 610 -9.34 -10.99 34.66
CA LEU A 610 -10.67 -11.58 34.54
C LEU A 610 -10.57 -13.09 34.30
N SER A 611 -11.61 -13.81 34.70
CA SER A 611 -11.68 -15.27 34.58
C SER A 611 -11.62 -15.81 33.14
N ASP A 612 -11.91 -14.98 32.15
CA ASP A 612 -11.78 -15.30 30.72
C ASP A 612 -10.37 -15.06 30.16
N GLY A 613 -9.42 -14.69 31.02
CA GLY A 613 -8.03 -14.39 30.67
C GLY A 613 -7.79 -12.96 30.20
N SER A 614 -8.84 -12.15 30.00
CA SER A 614 -8.69 -10.74 29.70
C SER A 614 -8.30 -9.93 30.95
N SER A 615 -7.80 -8.72 30.76
CA SER A 615 -7.51 -7.78 31.85
C SER A 615 -8.38 -6.54 31.74
N THR A 616 -8.74 -5.98 32.90
CA THR A 616 -9.36 -4.67 33.04
C THR A 616 -8.67 -3.92 34.18
N VAL A 617 -9.09 -2.69 34.46
CA VAL A 617 -8.57 -1.92 35.58
C VAL A 617 -9.72 -1.31 36.39
N ALA A 618 -9.51 -1.15 37.68
CA ALA A 618 -10.31 -0.29 38.54
C ALA A 618 -9.52 0.99 38.84
N VAL A 619 -10.21 2.13 38.90
CA VAL A 619 -9.60 3.45 39.11
C VAL A 619 -9.72 3.83 40.57
N ASP A 620 -8.62 4.24 41.20
CA ASP A 620 -8.63 4.78 42.57
C ASP A 620 -9.30 6.15 42.56
N ARG A 621 -10.45 6.27 43.24
CA ARG A 621 -11.27 7.49 43.22
C ARG A 621 -10.54 8.70 43.82
N ALA A 622 -9.79 8.50 44.89
CA ALA A 622 -9.06 9.59 45.55
C ALA A 622 -7.96 10.17 44.64
N SER A 623 -7.19 9.31 43.99
CA SER A 623 -6.20 9.69 42.98
C SER A 623 -6.84 10.35 41.76
N ALA A 624 -7.96 9.81 41.26
CA ALA A 624 -8.69 10.39 40.14
C ALA A 624 -9.17 11.81 40.46
N ARG A 625 -9.82 12.05 41.60
CA ARG A 625 -10.24 13.40 42.01
C ARG A 625 -9.07 14.36 42.09
N LYS A 626 -7.95 13.94 42.69
CA LYS A 626 -6.74 14.77 42.82
C LYS A 626 -6.14 15.13 41.46
N MET A 627 -5.96 14.16 40.57
CA MET A 627 -5.29 14.36 39.28
C MET A 627 -6.18 15.04 38.23
N LEU A 628 -7.50 14.80 38.30
CA LEU A 628 -8.50 15.40 37.40
C LEU A 628 -9.08 16.71 37.96
N GLN A 629 -8.64 17.16 39.15
CA GLN A 629 -9.08 18.38 39.83
C GLN A 629 -10.61 18.41 40.05
N LEU A 630 -11.17 17.28 40.45
CA LEU A 630 -12.61 17.15 40.70
C LEU A 630 -12.91 17.41 42.17
N SER A 631 -13.93 18.23 42.45
CA SER A 631 -14.45 18.41 43.81
C SER A 631 -15.16 17.16 44.34
N CYS A 632 -15.74 16.36 43.46
CA CYS A 632 -16.38 15.08 43.75
C CYS A 632 -16.40 14.17 42.51
N ASP A 633 -16.66 12.87 42.69
CA ASP A 633 -16.72 11.94 41.56
C ASP A 633 -17.96 12.19 40.69
N PRO A 634 -17.92 11.89 39.38
CA PRO A 634 -19.05 12.13 38.47
C PRO A 634 -20.36 11.46 38.88
N ASP A 635 -20.31 10.38 39.65
CA ASP A 635 -21.48 9.65 40.16
C ASP A 635 -21.93 10.07 41.58
N ALA A 636 -21.30 11.09 42.16
CA ALA A 636 -21.75 11.65 43.43
C ALA A 636 -23.07 12.41 43.23
N ALA A 637 -24.02 12.24 44.15
CA ALA A 637 -25.35 12.84 44.07
C ALA A 637 -25.33 14.38 43.93
N ALA A 638 -24.27 15.03 44.43
CA ALA A 638 -24.09 16.49 44.37
C ALA A 638 -23.75 17.03 42.96
N VAL A 639 -23.40 16.18 41.99
CA VAL A 639 -22.92 16.62 40.66
C VAL A 639 -24.06 16.85 39.67
N GLU A 640 -25.32 16.56 40.06
CA GLU A 640 -26.52 16.73 39.21
C GLU A 640 -26.34 16.20 37.77
N SER A 641 -25.61 15.09 37.63
CA SER A 641 -25.20 14.54 36.34
C SER A 641 -25.98 13.27 35.97
N VAL A 642 -25.92 12.90 34.68
CA VAL A 642 -26.41 11.58 34.21
C VAL A 642 -25.78 10.44 35.01
N ARG A 643 -24.47 10.53 35.29
CA ARG A 643 -23.74 9.48 36.02
C ARG A 643 -24.21 9.37 37.48
N ALA A 644 -24.54 10.49 38.10
CA ALA A 644 -25.07 10.53 39.46
C ALA A 644 -26.47 9.89 39.52
N PHE A 645 -27.35 10.22 38.56
CA PHE A 645 -28.65 9.56 38.42
C PHE A 645 -28.50 8.05 38.17
N GLU A 646 -27.63 7.65 37.23
CA GLU A 646 -27.38 6.25 36.90
C GLU A 646 -26.90 5.47 38.13
N ALA A 647 -25.99 6.03 38.92
CA ALA A 647 -25.50 5.39 40.14
C ALA A 647 -26.58 5.26 41.21
N ALA A 648 -27.40 6.30 41.42
CA ALA A 648 -28.55 6.23 42.32
C ALA A 648 -29.55 5.15 41.86
N PHE A 649 -29.82 5.07 40.56
CA PHE A 649 -30.72 4.07 40.01
C PHE A 649 -30.15 2.65 40.12
N LEU A 650 -28.84 2.47 39.93
CA LEU A 650 -28.18 1.17 40.13
C LEU A 650 -28.19 0.72 41.59
N ARG A 651 -28.05 1.63 42.56
CA ARG A 651 -28.24 1.33 43.98
C ARG A 651 -29.67 0.82 44.24
N ARG A 652 -30.67 1.48 43.65
CA ARG A 652 -32.08 1.06 43.73
C ARG A 652 -32.32 -0.29 43.04
N LEU A 653 -31.64 -0.56 41.92
CA LEU A 653 -31.74 -1.86 41.24
C LEU A 653 -31.07 -2.98 42.05
N ALA A 654 -29.96 -2.70 42.73
CA ALA A 654 -29.22 -3.70 43.51
C ALA A 654 -30.01 -4.24 44.71
N THR A 655 -30.96 -3.46 45.26
CA THR A 655 -31.89 -3.95 46.30
C THR A 655 -32.98 -4.86 45.73
N GLY A 656 -33.24 -4.80 44.41
CA GLY A 656 -34.10 -5.72 43.69
C GLY A 656 -33.34 -6.93 43.13
N ASN A 657 -34.05 -8.05 42.95
CA ASN A 657 -33.48 -9.27 42.35
C ASN A 657 -33.89 -9.47 40.88
N GLU A 658 -34.69 -8.57 40.32
CA GLU A 658 -35.28 -8.78 39.00
C GLU A 658 -34.32 -8.44 37.85
N TRP A 659 -33.54 -7.38 38.02
CA TRP A 659 -32.72 -6.77 36.98
C TRP A 659 -31.29 -6.62 37.46
N SER A 660 -30.34 -6.87 36.56
CA SER A 660 -28.91 -6.70 36.82
C SER A 660 -28.24 -5.96 35.68
N LEU A 661 -27.18 -5.22 35.99
CA LEU A 661 -26.39 -4.53 34.98
C LEU A 661 -25.67 -5.53 34.06
N ALA A 662 -25.79 -5.30 32.76
CA ALA A 662 -25.13 -6.05 31.69
C ALA A 662 -24.04 -5.22 30.98
N GLY A 663 -24.17 -3.88 30.95
CA GLY A 663 -23.18 -2.98 30.35
C GLY A 663 -23.61 -1.51 30.33
N ARG A 664 -22.74 -0.61 29.87
CA ARG A 664 -22.91 0.87 29.90
C ARG A 664 -22.67 1.60 28.55
N GLU A 665 -22.76 0.91 27.41
CA GLU A 665 -22.28 1.47 26.13
C GLU A 665 -23.09 2.65 25.59
N ARG A 666 -24.41 2.69 25.84
CA ARG A 666 -25.33 3.75 25.38
C ARG A 666 -26.37 4.04 26.46
N GLY A 667 -25.93 4.21 27.70
CA GLY A 667 -26.79 4.16 28.89
C GLY A 667 -26.74 2.80 29.58
N LEU A 668 -27.66 2.55 30.51
CA LEU A 668 -27.67 1.34 31.34
C LEU A 668 -28.31 0.16 30.62
N SER A 669 -27.50 -0.80 30.18
CA SER A 669 -28.02 -2.07 29.67
C SER A 669 -28.27 -3.03 30.83
N LEU A 670 -29.52 -3.42 31.02
CA LEU A 670 -29.98 -4.32 32.07
C LEU A 670 -30.35 -5.68 31.50
N ARG A 671 -30.31 -6.72 32.33
CA ARG A 671 -30.83 -8.05 32.01
C ARG A 671 -31.54 -8.68 33.20
N THR A 672 -32.51 -9.53 32.90
CA THR A 672 -33.18 -10.37 33.90
C THR A 672 -32.24 -11.47 34.42
N GLY A 673 -32.55 -12.04 35.58
CA GLY A 673 -31.78 -13.16 36.16
C GLY A 673 -31.68 -14.41 35.26
N LYS A 674 -32.68 -14.63 34.38
CA LYS A 674 -32.67 -15.71 33.38
C LYS A 674 -31.90 -15.35 32.10
N GLY A 675 -31.60 -14.07 31.88
CA GLY A 675 -30.89 -13.56 30.69
C GLY A 675 -31.69 -13.65 29.40
N ASP A 676 -32.98 -13.98 29.49
CA ASP A 676 -33.95 -14.07 28.40
C ASP A 676 -34.33 -12.68 27.86
N LEU A 677 -34.24 -11.65 28.70
CA LEU A 677 -34.64 -10.30 28.37
C LEU A 677 -33.51 -9.31 28.67
N ARG A 678 -33.29 -8.38 27.73
CA ARG A 678 -32.35 -7.27 27.89
C ARG A 678 -33.08 -5.95 27.76
N ALA A 679 -32.88 -5.04 28.70
CA ALA A 679 -33.34 -3.67 28.59
C ALA A 679 -32.17 -2.69 28.45
N THR A 680 -32.44 -1.50 27.93
CA THR A 680 -31.51 -0.37 27.91
C THR A 680 -32.27 0.85 28.38
N VAL A 681 -31.72 1.55 29.37
CA VAL A 681 -32.27 2.80 29.91
C VAL A 681 -31.30 3.92 29.58
N VAL A 682 -31.76 4.91 28.82
CA VAL A 682 -30.96 6.06 28.37
C VAL A 682 -31.60 7.32 28.92
N LEU A 683 -30.85 8.11 29.67
CA LEU A 683 -31.28 9.42 30.14
C LEU A 683 -30.69 10.49 29.21
N ASP A 684 -31.56 11.30 28.62
CA ASP A 684 -31.20 12.46 27.80
C ASP A 684 -31.61 13.74 28.54
N LEU A 685 -30.66 14.34 29.25
CA LEU A 685 -30.87 15.59 29.98
C LEU A 685 -31.18 16.76 29.04
N GLY A 686 -30.71 16.72 27.78
CA GLY A 686 -30.97 17.79 26.82
C GLY A 686 -32.42 17.81 26.33
N ARG A 687 -33.15 16.71 26.51
CA ARG A 687 -34.55 16.55 26.10
C ARG A 687 -35.51 16.29 27.25
N ASP A 688 -35.04 16.33 28.49
CA ASP A 688 -35.78 15.92 29.69
C ASP A 688 -36.51 14.58 29.49
N LEU A 689 -35.83 13.60 28.91
CA LEU A 689 -36.43 12.34 28.48
C LEU A 689 -35.63 11.13 28.94
N ILE A 690 -36.35 10.05 29.28
CA ILE A 690 -35.78 8.72 29.51
C ILE A 690 -36.32 7.77 28.45
N GLU A 691 -35.42 7.18 27.66
CA GLU A 691 -35.75 6.12 26.71
C GLU A 691 -35.49 4.76 27.35
N ILE A 692 -36.52 3.93 27.41
CA ILE A 692 -36.45 2.54 27.84
C ILE A 692 -36.68 1.67 26.62
N SER A 693 -35.71 0.81 26.31
CA SER A 693 -35.87 -0.19 25.25
C SER A 693 -35.63 -1.60 25.77
N ALA A 694 -36.59 -2.51 25.60
CA ALA A 694 -36.51 -3.90 26.02
C ALA A 694 -36.52 -4.83 24.80
N ARG A 695 -35.73 -5.89 24.81
CA ARG A 695 -35.66 -6.89 23.73
C ARG A 695 -35.65 -8.33 24.22
N SER A 696 -36.31 -9.20 23.46
CA SER A 696 -36.38 -10.65 23.70
C SER A 696 -36.31 -11.43 22.37
N LYS A 697 -35.86 -12.68 22.41
CA LYS A 697 -35.68 -13.58 21.23
C LYS A 697 -36.98 -14.17 20.67
N ARG A 698 -38.13 -13.55 20.94
CA ARG A 698 -39.43 -14.08 20.54
C ARG A 698 -39.78 -13.78 19.09
N LEU A 699 -40.58 -14.68 18.51
CA LEU A 699 -41.07 -14.58 17.14
C LEU A 699 -42.41 -13.82 17.06
N ASP A 700 -43.21 -13.86 18.13
CA ASP A 700 -44.59 -13.34 18.12
C ASP A 700 -44.73 -12.00 18.84
N LEU A 701 -45.42 -11.06 18.18
CA LEU A 701 -45.67 -9.71 18.69
C LEU A 701 -46.75 -9.74 19.78
N PRO A 702 -46.52 -9.13 20.95
CA PRO A 702 -47.54 -9.03 21.98
C PRO A 702 -48.68 -8.10 21.52
N THR A 703 -49.92 -8.59 21.54
CA THR A 703 -51.13 -7.88 21.11
C THR A 703 -51.51 -6.68 21.99
N ARG A 704 -50.85 -6.49 23.15
CA ARG A 704 -51.18 -5.46 24.16
C ARG A 704 -50.10 -4.38 24.32
N ALA A 705 -49.31 -4.10 23.29
CA ALA A 705 -48.21 -3.13 23.35
C ALA A 705 -48.57 -1.71 22.87
N GLU A 706 -49.83 -1.27 23.04
CA GLU A 706 -50.32 0.01 22.47
C GLU A 706 -49.52 1.25 22.90
N GLU A 707 -48.91 1.22 24.09
CA GLU A 707 -48.08 2.33 24.61
C GLU A 707 -46.56 2.16 24.33
N TRP A 708 -46.16 1.12 23.60
CA TRP A 708 -44.77 0.84 23.25
C TRP A 708 -44.58 0.89 21.73
N ALA A 709 -43.53 1.57 21.28
CA ALA A 709 -43.08 1.45 19.91
C ALA A 709 -42.46 0.06 19.71
N VAL A 710 -43.05 -0.76 18.84
CA VAL A 710 -42.59 -2.13 18.59
C VAL A 710 -41.81 -2.21 17.28
N SER A 711 -40.62 -2.81 17.31
CA SER A 711 -39.82 -3.08 16.12
C SER A 711 -39.24 -4.48 16.13
N ARG A 712 -39.06 -5.06 14.94
CA ARG A 712 -38.46 -6.39 14.75
C ARG A 712 -37.02 -6.24 14.25
N GLU A 713 -36.06 -6.67 15.07
CA GLU A 713 -34.63 -6.66 14.75
C GLU A 713 -34.15 -8.11 14.54
N GLY A 714 -34.43 -8.66 13.35
CA GLY A 714 -34.13 -10.04 13.02
C GLY A 714 -34.99 -11.04 13.82
N THR A 715 -34.34 -11.82 14.69
CA THR A 715 -35.01 -12.79 15.59
C THR A 715 -35.39 -12.19 16.95
N PHE A 716 -35.28 -10.87 17.10
CA PHE A 716 -35.63 -10.17 18.33
C PHE A 716 -36.80 -9.22 18.11
N ILE A 717 -37.67 -9.14 19.11
CA ILE A 717 -38.67 -8.07 19.23
C ILE A 717 -38.11 -7.04 20.19
N ARG A 718 -38.19 -5.77 19.81
CA ARG A 718 -37.79 -4.61 20.60
C ARG A 718 -39.03 -3.76 20.91
N LEU A 719 -39.22 -3.45 22.18
CA LEU A 719 -40.21 -2.50 22.68
C LEU A 719 -39.45 -1.25 23.12
N THR A 720 -39.83 -0.07 22.64
CA THR A 720 -39.23 1.21 23.03
C THR A 720 -40.30 2.14 23.60
N ARG A 721 -40.00 2.81 24.70
CA ARG A 721 -40.87 3.80 25.32
C ARG A 721 -40.08 4.97 25.86
N SER A 722 -40.62 6.16 25.65
CA SER A 722 -40.06 7.42 26.12
C SER A 722 -40.87 7.94 27.31
N LEU A 723 -40.20 8.34 28.38
CA LEU A 723 -40.81 8.90 29.58
C LEU A 723 -40.33 10.34 29.79
N PRO A 724 -41.23 11.31 30.04
CA PRO A 724 -40.81 12.64 30.45
C PRO A 724 -40.15 12.58 31.82
N ALA A 725 -39.01 13.23 31.96
CA ALA A 725 -38.21 13.29 33.18
C ALA A 725 -37.81 14.74 33.50
N PRO A 726 -38.80 15.66 33.65
CA PRO A 726 -38.50 17.00 34.09
C PRO A 726 -37.84 16.93 35.47
N ALA A 727 -36.78 17.71 35.67
CA ALA A 727 -35.96 17.68 36.88
C ALA A 727 -35.13 16.39 37.10
N ALA A 728 -34.76 15.65 36.05
CA ALA A 728 -33.81 14.54 36.16
C ALA A 728 -32.41 14.99 36.68
N THR A 729 -32.09 16.28 36.59
CA THR A 729 -30.90 16.87 37.22
C THR A 729 -31.01 16.99 38.74
N SER A 730 -32.23 17.09 39.29
CA SER A 730 -32.45 17.31 40.72
C SER A 730 -32.49 15.99 41.52
N PRO A 731 -31.58 15.77 42.49
CA PRO A 731 -31.54 14.53 43.27
C PRO A 731 -32.83 14.22 44.05
N SER A 732 -33.61 15.24 44.42
CA SER A 732 -34.87 15.08 45.14
C SER A 732 -35.97 14.45 44.27
N ALA A 733 -35.92 14.61 42.95
CA ALA A 733 -36.87 14.04 42.01
C ALA A 733 -36.54 12.58 41.61
N TRP A 734 -35.31 12.12 41.87
CA TRP A 734 -34.84 10.82 41.40
C TRP A 734 -35.68 9.64 41.87
N PRO A 735 -36.13 9.53 43.15
CA PRO A 735 -36.91 8.38 43.59
C PRO A 735 -38.18 8.16 42.75
N ALA A 736 -38.93 9.23 42.47
CA ALA A 736 -40.16 9.17 41.67
C ALA A 736 -39.87 8.77 40.21
N ILE A 737 -38.79 9.30 39.62
CA ILE A 737 -38.36 8.94 38.26
C ILE A 737 -37.94 7.46 38.20
N GLN A 738 -37.13 7.00 39.16
CA GLN A 738 -36.67 5.62 39.23
C GLN A 738 -37.83 4.64 39.37
N GLU A 739 -38.83 4.96 40.17
CA GLU A 739 -40.03 4.14 40.36
C GLU A 739 -40.83 3.99 39.06
N ARG A 740 -40.97 5.08 38.29
CA ARG A 740 -41.57 5.04 36.94
C ARG A 740 -40.78 4.17 35.97
N ILE A 741 -39.44 4.22 36.00
CA ILE A 741 -38.60 3.36 35.16
C ILE A 741 -38.81 1.89 35.52
N LEU A 742 -38.77 1.56 36.81
CA LEU A 742 -38.98 0.18 37.29
C LEU A 742 -40.35 -0.36 36.90
N ALA A 743 -41.41 0.45 37.04
CA ALA A 743 -42.75 0.07 36.61
C ALA A 743 -42.80 -0.30 35.12
N ARG A 744 -42.15 0.49 34.26
CA ARG A 744 -42.09 0.22 32.81
C ARG A 744 -41.18 -0.96 32.45
N LEU A 745 -40.10 -1.18 33.19
CA LEU A 745 -39.28 -2.39 33.04
C LEU A 745 -40.10 -3.65 33.39
N SER A 746 -40.86 -3.63 34.48
CA SER A 746 -41.74 -4.72 34.88
C SER A 746 -42.85 -4.99 33.86
N GLU A 747 -43.45 -3.93 33.32
CA GLU A 747 -44.44 -4.02 32.23
C GLU A 747 -43.84 -4.67 30.97
N ALA A 748 -42.67 -4.19 30.51
CA ALA A 748 -41.98 -4.76 29.35
C ALA A 748 -41.63 -6.24 29.57
N LYS A 749 -41.21 -6.60 30.80
CA LYS A 749 -40.96 -7.99 31.18
C LYS A 749 -42.23 -8.84 31.10
N ALA A 750 -43.36 -8.36 31.63
CA ALA A 750 -44.63 -9.08 31.55
C ALA A 750 -45.02 -9.33 30.08
N LEU A 751 -44.98 -8.29 29.24
CA LEU A 751 -45.29 -8.39 27.81
C LEU A 751 -44.38 -9.37 27.07
N LEU A 752 -43.10 -9.41 27.41
CA LEU A 752 -42.12 -10.25 26.72
C LEU A 752 -41.93 -11.65 27.34
N SER A 753 -42.57 -11.93 28.49
CA SER A 753 -42.45 -13.22 29.22
C SER A 753 -43.72 -14.10 29.19
N LEU A 754 -44.89 -13.58 28.77
CA LEU A 754 -46.15 -14.34 28.68
C LEU A 754 -46.07 -15.43 27.61
N PRO A 755 -46.22 -16.73 27.90
CA PRO A 755 -45.88 -17.88 27.05
C PRO A 755 -46.16 -17.71 25.56
#